data_AF-U3P8A6-F1
#
_entry.id   AF-U3P8A6-F1
#
_cell.length_a   1.000
_cell.length_b   1.000
_cell.length_c   1.000
_cell.angle_alpha   90.00
_cell.angle_beta   90.00
_cell.angle_gamma   90.00
#
_symmetry.space_group_name_H-M   'P 1'
#
loop_
_entity.id
_entity.type
_entity.pdbx_description
1 polymer ?
#
loop_
_entity_poly.entity_id
_entity_poly.type
_entity_poly.pdbx_seq_one_letter_code
_entity_poly.pdbx_strand_id
1 'polypeptide(L)'
;MNLWVTATKAGMREVLVVKNAEAAADERLSALRLTVTGARLVESAETGALEAHPAEGEPVLAATPLWWDSSHEAASEESPGGSEPRAVASSVSGAESVLDIGAITDGDVTYPLYVDPDWSGYLQYDWYTDRAYPNQSYLNPPENSAGYGVQGGVGYLSRAFYRFDTSFLAGKAIQNARFNVVQTWANSCASTWMQLWQYGPSGVGFTWNSDPGQWVRAIDGQAYNVGGPCQRDPQWVGFSATVAIQDAAAAGLPYQTLALRAENEGSSLTGKHYRWDAQLIVTYNSRPNTPAAPAFTAPARSCSTDANNPVYVYGGAPVTIGVTVTDPDPQNTAAIFTITRLSNGVQDVPGTAFQAQGANLTYTIPANCLVDGEKYAWSAVGFDTINYSAASPRCYFVADSTKPALPTVSVDAVGATVGSPLDVVVTAAEPAIAGYQVWWTNGGRPVMSPAAPVTSYTSALPDCGLGQAGAVRVVCADPSGRTTIRVAPVEDLSTLWVAAYDRAGNVSYDSVSKASAAGLEVRAELPDLSTGHVWSADDVDAMTLTDRVGAASIPVGGNAGWASADGEDPQLRFLGMVSLNGYAKPGGGHATEKDAASLPGFVLESTIGQLARYGSGAVQPSGTQVLYACAYGAGNMLSRAANCDGAGPTGRPLGYVWASASALPAGYTAVEIFRCRVGNDYFTTTTSACPSGAVNEGSRGFLAKYQPTATAPGVVDTTKSFTVSARVKTSGQTEAQAVVSGSGVSDSGFSLQAGMNWQFCLRAQGPTAVTKCVTGPAVSTTPGFVTVSGVWDAVNRQLGIVVYADDVLTVNRVFFSLPVDDVPALGAVVVGSALTGGIPTQFFDGAVADVSVYPAALPDSTLRQRPVPQP
;
A
#
# COMPACT_ATOMS: atom_id res chain seq x y z
N MET A 1 28.43 15.29 29.06
CA MET A 1 28.73 13.84 29.10
C MET A 1 28.48 13.26 27.71
N ASN A 2 29.32 12.32 27.27
CA ASN A 2 29.09 11.53 26.06
C ASN A 2 28.84 10.07 26.45
N LEU A 3 27.91 9.39 25.78
CA LEU A 3 27.80 7.93 25.86
C LEU A 3 28.56 7.32 24.69
N TRP A 4 29.49 6.43 24.99
CA TRP A 4 30.20 5.61 24.02
C TRP A 4 29.71 4.19 24.14
N VAL A 5 29.03 3.72 23.10
CA VAL A 5 28.61 2.33 23.01
C VAL A 5 29.57 1.62 22.06
N THR A 6 30.40 0.76 22.63
CA THR A 6 31.31 -0.08 21.88
C THR A 6 30.67 -1.46 21.78
N ALA A 7 30.39 -1.91 20.56
CA ALA A 7 30.03 -3.31 20.35
C ALA A 7 31.21 -4.18 20.79
N THR A 8 31.01 -5.00 21.82
CA THR A 8 32.03 -5.94 22.30
C THR A 8 31.71 -7.34 21.81
N LYS A 9 32.67 -8.26 21.97
CA LYS A 9 32.44 -9.67 21.65
C LYS A 9 31.60 -10.39 22.71
N ALA A 10 31.00 -9.68 23.64
CA ALA A 10 30.22 -10.23 24.73
C ALA A 10 28.85 -9.56 24.88
N GLY A 11 28.53 -8.61 23.99
CA GLY A 11 27.32 -7.78 24.02
C GLY A 11 27.63 -6.38 23.51
N MET A 12 27.05 -5.37 24.16
CA MET A 12 27.43 -3.98 23.99
C MET A 12 28.03 -3.51 25.30
N ARG A 13 29.20 -2.86 25.25
CA ARG A 13 29.74 -2.14 26.41
C ARG A 13 29.37 -0.67 26.24
N GLU A 14 28.83 -0.11 27.30
CA GLU A 14 28.49 1.30 27.38
C GLU A 14 29.49 1.97 28.31
N VAL A 15 30.14 3.04 27.87
CA VAL A 15 31.05 3.84 28.70
C VAL A 15 30.62 5.29 28.62
N LEU A 16 30.32 5.88 29.77
CA LEU A 16 29.95 7.27 29.91
C LEU A 16 31.20 8.12 30.14
N VAL A 17 31.37 9.17 29.35
CA VAL A 17 32.56 10.02 29.37
C VAL A 17 32.19 11.43 29.87
N VAL A 18 32.66 11.76 31.07
CA VAL A 18 32.56 13.11 31.65
C VAL A 18 33.83 13.87 31.27
N LYS A 19 33.70 14.86 30.40
CA LYS A 19 34.85 15.44 29.69
C LYS A 19 35.70 16.42 30.49
N ASN A 20 35.13 17.08 31.49
CA ASN A 20 35.77 18.14 32.25
C ASN A 20 35.05 18.38 33.60
N ALA A 21 35.69 19.18 34.46
CA ALA A 21 35.18 19.51 35.79
C ALA A 21 33.82 20.22 35.79
N GLU A 22 33.55 21.05 34.78
CA GLU A 22 32.26 21.74 34.65
C GLU A 22 31.11 20.73 34.38
N ALA A 23 31.35 19.72 33.54
CA ALA A 23 30.38 18.66 33.28
C ALA A 23 30.17 17.74 34.49
N ALA A 24 31.18 17.55 35.32
CA ALA A 24 31.12 16.77 36.55
C ALA A 24 30.28 17.44 37.65
N ALA A 25 30.28 18.77 37.71
CA ALA A 25 29.51 19.54 38.69
C ALA A 25 27.99 19.62 38.39
N ASP A 26 27.51 18.99 37.32
CA ASP A 26 26.08 18.95 36.98
C ASP A 26 25.33 18.02 37.94
N GLU A 27 24.41 18.58 38.73
CA GLU A 27 23.65 17.87 39.77
C GLU A 27 22.92 16.62 39.23
N ARG A 28 22.62 16.55 37.93
CA ARG A 28 21.99 15.37 37.31
C ARG A 28 22.89 14.12 37.28
N LEU A 29 24.20 14.27 37.45
CA LEU A 29 25.15 13.15 37.50
C LEU A 29 25.25 12.51 38.89
N SER A 30 24.75 13.14 39.95
CA SER A 30 24.67 12.54 41.30
C SER A 30 23.68 11.38 41.41
N ALA A 31 22.81 11.20 40.42
CA ALA A 31 21.81 10.13 40.38
C ALA A 31 21.47 9.74 38.93
N LEU A 32 22.49 9.35 38.16
CA LEU A 32 22.30 8.97 36.77
C LEU A 32 21.53 7.64 36.69
N ARG A 33 20.39 7.63 35.99
CA ARG A 33 19.50 6.46 35.91
C ARG A 33 19.60 5.73 34.57
N LEU A 34 19.77 4.41 34.62
CA LEU A 34 19.77 3.49 33.48
C LEU A 34 18.57 2.55 33.61
N THR A 35 17.60 2.66 32.69
CA THR A 35 16.36 1.87 32.72
C THR A 35 16.53 0.56 31.93
N VAL A 36 16.25 -0.58 32.58
CA VAL A 36 16.24 -1.90 31.93
C VAL A 36 14.79 -2.30 31.65
N THR A 37 14.47 -2.63 30.40
CA THR A 37 13.11 -3.04 30.00
C THR A 37 13.01 -4.56 29.90
N GLY A 38 11.88 -5.14 30.33
CA GLY A 38 11.62 -6.58 30.28
C GLY A 38 12.12 -7.39 31.48
N ALA A 39 12.77 -6.75 32.46
CA ALA A 39 13.18 -7.36 33.73
C ALA A 39 12.96 -6.38 34.90
N ARG A 40 12.69 -6.89 36.10
CA ARG A 40 12.76 -6.09 37.34
C ARG A 40 14.19 -6.14 37.87
N LEU A 41 14.68 -5.03 38.39
CA LEU A 41 16.00 -5.00 39.04
C LEU A 41 15.83 -5.16 40.55
N VAL A 42 16.72 -5.93 41.18
CA VAL A 42 16.84 -6.01 42.63
C VAL A 42 18.32 -5.96 43.01
N GLU A 43 18.62 -5.39 44.18
CA GLU A 43 19.95 -5.48 44.77
C GLU A 43 19.98 -6.67 45.73
N SER A 44 20.93 -7.58 45.53
CA SER A 44 21.06 -8.77 46.34
C SER A 44 21.45 -8.39 47.77
N ALA A 45 20.60 -8.74 48.75
CA ALA A 45 20.84 -8.40 50.16
C ALA A 45 22.06 -9.12 50.77
N GLU A 46 22.57 -10.16 50.11
CA GLU A 46 23.74 -10.93 50.57
C GLU A 46 25.06 -10.47 49.94
N THR A 47 25.04 -9.99 48.69
CA THR A 47 26.26 -9.66 47.93
C THR A 47 26.38 -8.20 47.51
N GLY A 48 25.30 -7.41 47.58
CA GLY A 48 25.24 -6.04 47.07
C GLY A 48 25.27 -5.93 45.55
N ALA A 49 25.19 -7.06 44.83
CA ALA A 49 25.18 -7.09 43.37
C ALA A 49 23.77 -6.80 42.81
N LEU A 50 23.70 -6.17 41.64
CA LEU A 50 22.43 -5.94 40.96
C LEU A 50 22.01 -7.19 40.19
N GLU A 51 20.74 -7.57 40.28
CA GLU A 51 20.15 -8.71 39.57
C GLU A 51 18.98 -8.25 38.70
N ALA A 52 18.97 -8.67 37.43
CA ALA A 52 17.85 -8.51 36.51
C ALA A 52 17.00 -9.79 36.48
N HIS A 53 15.76 -9.69 36.93
CA HIS A 53 14.80 -10.79 36.98
C HIS A 53 13.78 -10.64 35.84
N PRO A 54 13.89 -11.43 34.75
CA PRO A 54 12.94 -11.39 33.65
C PRO A 54 11.58 -12.00 34.05
N ALA A 55 10.55 -11.79 33.24
CA ALA A 55 9.22 -12.37 33.46
C ALA A 55 9.22 -13.92 33.34
N GLU A 56 10.11 -14.47 32.52
CA GLU A 56 10.38 -15.89 32.37
C GLU A 56 11.91 -16.10 32.26
N GLY A 57 12.46 -17.10 32.98
CA GLY A 57 13.89 -17.38 33.02
C GLY A 57 14.56 -17.08 34.37
N GLU A 58 15.82 -17.49 34.52
CA GLU A 58 16.61 -17.27 35.74
C GLU A 58 17.15 -15.83 35.81
N PRO A 59 17.37 -15.28 37.02
CA PRO A 59 17.94 -13.95 37.20
C PRO A 59 19.35 -13.83 36.59
N VAL A 60 19.63 -12.68 35.98
CA VAL A 60 20.96 -12.35 35.44
C VAL A 60 21.63 -11.36 36.38
N LEU A 61 22.83 -11.69 36.87
CA LEU A 61 23.63 -10.81 37.72
C LEU A 61 24.39 -9.79 36.87
N ALA A 62 24.36 -8.52 37.27
CA ALA A 62 25.22 -7.47 36.75
C ALA A 62 26.56 -7.46 37.50
N ALA A 63 27.65 -7.05 36.84
CA ALA A 63 28.88 -6.72 37.52
C ALA A 63 28.75 -5.38 38.28
N THR A 64 29.58 -5.14 39.29
CA THR A 64 29.66 -3.84 39.97
C THR A 64 30.15 -2.78 38.98
N PRO A 65 29.42 -1.67 38.75
CA PRO A 65 29.85 -0.60 37.84
C PRO A 65 31.20 -0.01 38.26
N LEU A 66 32.06 0.24 37.28
CA LEU A 66 33.43 0.70 37.51
C LEU A 66 33.72 2.05 36.85
N TRP A 67 34.75 2.74 37.32
CA TRP A 67 35.24 3.99 36.73
C TRP A 67 36.77 4.13 36.78
N TRP A 68 37.31 4.95 35.88
CA TRP A 68 38.71 5.37 35.88
C TRP A 68 38.84 6.78 35.29
N ASP A 69 39.94 7.46 35.62
CA ASP A 69 40.25 8.80 35.13
C ASP A 69 41.41 8.79 34.14
N SER A 70 41.67 9.94 33.50
CA SER A 70 42.72 10.10 32.50
C SER A 70 44.10 10.40 33.11
N SER A 71 44.34 10.05 34.37
CA SER A 71 45.63 10.27 35.03
C SER A 71 46.74 9.39 34.43
N HIS A 72 46.39 8.33 33.71
CA HIS A 72 47.32 7.47 32.99
C HIS A 72 47.25 7.70 31.47
N GLU A 73 48.40 7.71 30.79
CA GLU A 73 48.51 8.08 29.36
C GLU A 73 47.76 7.15 28.38
N ALA A 74 47.47 5.92 28.82
CA ALA A 74 46.76 4.90 28.03
C ALA A 74 45.28 4.74 28.42
N ALA A 75 44.76 5.57 29.33
CA ALA A 75 43.35 5.56 29.72
C ALA A 75 42.49 6.12 28.57
N SER A 76 41.44 5.40 28.22
CA SER A 76 40.48 5.78 27.17
C SER A 76 39.09 5.22 27.46
N GLU A 77 38.13 5.53 26.58
CA GLU A 77 36.79 4.90 26.57
C GLU A 77 36.87 3.39 26.31
N GLU A 78 38.02 2.91 25.84
CA GLU A 78 38.21 1.50 25.56
C GLU A 78 38.83 0.71 26.72
N SER A 79 39.59 1.37 27.61
CA SER A 79 40.42 0.72 28.63
C SER A 79 40.87 1.69 29.74
N PRO A 80 41.04 1.22 31.00
CA PRO A 80 41.63 2.01 32.08
C PRO A 80 43.14 2.28 31.92
N GLY A 81 43.80 1.68 30.93
CA GLY A 81 45.16 2.04 30.56
C GLY A 81 46.26 1.63 31.55
N GLY A 82 45.93 0.92 32.63
CA GLY A 82 46.90 0.41 33.63
C GLY A 82 46.67 0.88 35.06
N SER A 83 45.71 1.78 35.32
CA SER A 83 45.20 2.05 36.66
C SER A 83 44.11 1.03 37.04
N GLU A 84 44.03 0.69 38.33
CA GLU A 84 42.97 -0.17 38.85
C GLU A 84 41.62 0.56 38.75
N PRO A 85 40.62 0.02 38.02
CA PRO A 85 39.29 0.61 37.95
C PRO A 85 38.63 0.57 39.34
N ARG A 86 37.91 1.64 39.67
CA ARG A 86 37.32 1.85 41.00
C ARG A 86 35.81 1.67 40.94
N ALA A 87 35.21 1.16 42.01
CA ALA A 87 33.76 0.98 42.05
C ALA A 87 33.02 2.32 42.05
N VAL A 88 31.90 2.37 41.36
CA VAL A 88 30.91 3.45 41.41
C VAL A 88 29.82 3.05 42.39
N ALA A 89 29.41 3.96 43.28
CA ALA A 89 28.25 3.70 44.13
C ALA A 89 27.00 3.58 43.27
N SER A 90 26.25 2.50 43.46
CA SER A 90 25.04 2.21 42.68
C SER A 90 23.90 1.74 43.58
N SER A 91 22.67 1.92 43.13
CA SER A 91 21.45 1.48 43.83
C SER A 91 20.35 1.15 42.83
N VAL A 92 19.28 0.47 43.27
CA VAL A 92 18.14 0.12 42.42
C VAL A 92 16.89 0.91 42.79
N SER A 93 16.19 1.40 41.76
CA SER A 93 14.85 2.01 41.88
C SER A 93 13.90 1.40 40.86
N GLY A 94 13.21 0.31 41.24
CA GLY A 94 12.24 -0.36 40.38
C GLY A 94 12.90 -1.10 39.21
N ALA A 95 12.75 -0.59 37.98
CA ALA A 95 13.40 -1.13 36.79
C ALA A 95 14.67 -0.33 36.40
N GLU A 96 15.10 0.59 37.26
CA GLU A 96 16.22 1.50 37.00
C GLU A 96 17.41 1.20 37.92
N SER A 97 18.61 1.17 37.33
CA SER A 97 19.87 1.24 38.06
C SER A 97 20.28 2.71 38.18
N VAL A 98 20.67 3.14 39.38
CA VAL A 98 21.02 4.53 39.69
C VAL A 98 22.49 4.59 40.11
N LEU A 99 23.29 5.39 39.40
CA LEU A 99 24.72 5.58 39.65
C LEU A 99 24.98 6.97 40.23
N ASP A 100 25.75 7.04 41.32
CA ASP A 100 26.20 8.30 41.92
C ASP A 100 27.59 8.67 41.39
N ILE A 101 27.60 9.39 40.26
CA ILE A 101 28.83 9.88 39.63
C ILE A 101 29.32 11.15 40.33
N GLY A 102 28.43 11.90 40.99
CA GLY A 102 28.78 13.09 41.75
C GLY A 102 29.79 12.79 42.86
N ALA A 103 29.57 11.71 43.61
CA ALA A 103 30.48 11.25 44.66
C ALA A 103 31.89 10.87 44.17
N ILE A 104 32.06 10.55 42.87
CA ILE A 104 33.37 10.28 42.26
C ILE A 104 34.18 11.57 42.09
N THR A 105 33.49 12.66 41.77
CA THR A 105 34.09 13.93 41.34
C THR A 105 34.48 14.86 42.50
N ASP A 106 34.16 14.46 43.74
CA ASP A 106 34.57 15.15 44.98
C ASP A 106 36.05 14.89 45.36
N GLY A 107 36.76 14.02 44.63
CA GLY A 107 38.19 13.72 44.78
C GLY A 107 39.10 14.39 43.73
N ASP A 108 40.42 14.22 43.86
CA ASP A 108 41.39 14.70 42.86
C ASP A 108 41.38 13.77 41.63
N VAL A 109 40.67 14.16 40.57
CA VAL A 109 40.48 13.37 39.34
C VAL A 109 40.96 14.11 38.09
N THR A 110 41.57 13.38 37.16
CA THR A 110 42.05 13.92 35.88
C THR A 110 41.06 13.63 34.75
N TYR A 111 40.49 14.66 34.13
CA TYR A 111 39.50 14.48 33.08
C TYR A 111 40.12 14.20 31.69
N PRO A 112 39.44 13.45 30.80
CA PRO A 112 38.10 12.84 30.95
C PRO A 112 37.98 11.71 31.99
N LEU A 113 36.81 11.60 32.60
CA LEU A 113 36.41 10.50 33.48
C LEU A 113 35.58 9.49 32.67
N TYR A 114 35.88 8.20 32.82
CA TYR A 114 35.20 7.10 32.14
C TYR A 114 34.45 6.25 33.15
N VAL A 115 33.16 6.02 32.92
CA VAL A 115 32.25 5.30 33.82
C VAL A 115 31.59 4.16 33.04
N ASP A 116 31.84 2.91 33.44
CA ASP A 116 31.42 1.68 32.77
C ASP A 116 30.34 0.94 33.61
N PRO A 117 29.07 0.99 33.19
CA PRO A 117 27.97 0.23 33.80
C PRO A 117 27.89 -1.29 33.48
N ASP A 118 28.94 -1.91 32.91
CA ASP A 118 29.04 -3.25 32.27
C ASP A 118 27.92 -4.31 32.46
N TRP A 119 27.50 -4.86 31.30
CA TRP A 119 26.81 -6.14 31.11
C TRP A 119 27.43 -6.90 29.92
N SER A 120 28.54 -7.65 30.07
CA SER A 120 29.02 -8.54 28.99
C SER A 120 29.94 -9.74 29.39
N GLY A 121 29.60 -10.97 28.94
CA GLY A 121 30.51 -12.15 28.82
C GLY A 121 29.81 -13.45 28.35
N TYR A 122 30.20 -14.09 27.22
CA TYR A 122 29.68 -15.43 26.81
C TYR A 122 30.16 -16.58 27.72
N LEU A 123 31.17 -16.34 28.56
CA LEU A 123 31.59 -17.29 29.59
C LEU A 123 30.52 -17.31 30.68
N GLN A 124 29.80 -18.42 30.79
CA GLN A 124 28.72 -18.58 31.76
C GLN A 124 29.28 -18.97 33.15
N TYR A 125 30.25 -19.89 33.16
CA TYR A 125 30.89 -20.40 34.39
C TYR A 125 32.29 -20.91 34.09
N ASP A 126 33.16 -20.82 35.09
CA ASP A 126 34.47 -21.46 35.12
C ASP A 126 34.67 -22.22 36.43
N TRP A 127 35.43 -23.32 36.41
CA TRP A 127 35.77 -24.04 37.63
C TRP A 127 37.00 -24.91 37.42
N TYR A 128 37.63 -25.34 38.51
CA TYR A 128 38.60 -26.42 38.45
C TYR A 128 38.30 -27.53 39.45
N THR A 129 38.85 -28.71 39.18
CA THR A 129 38.86 -29.84 40.12
C THR A 129 40.27 -30.08 40.59
N ASP A 130 40.47 -30.49 41.84
CA ASP A 130 41.79 -30.84 42.36
C ASP A 130 41.80 -32.15 43.13
N ARG A 131 42.78 -33.03 42.85
CA ARG A 131 42.89 -34.35 43.49
C ARG A 131 43.25 -34.28 44.98
N ALA A 132 44.00 -33.26 45.41
CA ALA A 132 44.38 -33.10 46.81
C ALA A 132 43.18 -32.73 47.70
N TYR A 133 42.17 -32.07 47.11
CA TYR A 133 40.89 -31.76 47.76
C TYR A 133 39.71 -32.31 46.96
N PRO A 134 39.55 -33.65 46.91
CA PRO A 134 38.79 -34.29 45.85
C PRO A 134 37.28 -34.12 45.94
N ASN A 135 36.78 -33.57 47.05
CA ASN A 135 35.37 -33.26 47.28
C ASN A 135 35.09 -31.74 47.33
N GLN A 136 36.09 -30.89 47.08
CA GLN A 136 35.90 -29.44 47.06
C GLN A 136 35.47 -28.99 45.67
N SER A 137 34.42 -28.16 45.62
CA SER A 137 34.02 -27.45 44.41
C SER A 137 34.75 -26.13 44.35
N TYR A 138 35.38 -25.84 43.22
CA TYR A 138 36.01 -24.56 42.92
C TYR A 138 35.26 -23.88 41.77
N LEU A 139 33.96 -23.66 41.95
CA LEU A 139 33.14 -22.90 41.00
C LEU A 139 33.44 -21.41 41.11
N ASN A 140 33.60 -20.76 39.95
CA ASN A 140 33.96 -19.35 39.77
C ASN A 140 35.10 -18.90 40.71
N PRO A 141 36.24 -19.59 40.68
CA PRO A 141 37.33 -19.29 41.58
C PRO A 141 38.02 -17.98 41.17
N PRO A 142 38.72 -17.30 42.11
CA PRO A 142 39.51 -16.11 41.75
C PRO A 142 40.62 -16.44 40.73
N GLU A 143 41.00 -17.71 40.63
CA GLU A 143 41.94 -18.23 39.63
C GLU A 143 41.73 -19.73 39.42
N ASN A 144 41.86 -20.20 38.19
CA ASN A 144 41.78 -21.61 37.82
C ASN A 144 43.14 -22.28 37.83
N SER A 145 43.17 -23.55 38.22
CA SER A 145 44.39 -24.37 38.24
C SER A 145 44.29 -25.53 37.26
N ALA A 146 45.37 -25.80 36.53
CA ALA A 146 45.48 -26.99 35.68
C ALA A 146 46.90 -27.57 35.67
N GLY A 147 47.02 -28.91 35.65
CA GLY A 147 48.28 -29.63 35.68
C GLY A 147 48.71 -30.07 37.08
N TYR A 148 49.92 -30.61 37.21
CA TYR A 148 50.43 -31.18 38.45
C TYR A 148 51.54 -30.32 39.07
N GLY A 149 51.44 -30.06 40.38
CA GLY A 149 52.42 -29.33 41.17
C GLY A 149 52.55 -29.90 42.59
N VAL A 150 53.69 -29.63 43.25
CA VAL A 150 53.92 -30.04 44.64
C VAL A 150 54.20 -28.81 45.48
N GLN A 151 53.40 -28.57 46.52
CA GLN A 151 53.57 -27.47 47.46
C GLN A 151 53.47 -28.02 48.89
N GLY A 152 54.42 -27.68 49.76
CA GLY A 152 54.42 -28.13 51.16
C GLY A 152 54.43 -29.65 51.36
N GLY A 153 54.88 -30.43 50.37
CA GLY A 153 54.86 -31.90 50.38
C GLY A 153 53.55 -32.53 49.88
N VAL A 154 52.54 -31.73 49.50
CA VAL A 154 51.26 -32.18 48.94
C VAL A 154 51.27 -32.02 47.42
N GLY A 155 50.79 -33.04 46.71
CA GLY A 155 50.70 -33.04 45.25
C GLY A 155 49.31 -32.65 44.73
N TYR A 156 49.21 -31.47 44.12
CA TYR A 156 48.00 -30.88 43.53
C TYR A 156 47.94 -31.22 42.05
N LEU A 157 46.98 -32.06 41.66
CA LEU A 157 46.68 -32.34 40.26
C LEU A 157 45.32 -31.72 39.95
N SER A 158 45.34 -30.64 39.16
CA SER A 158 44.15 -29.87 38.84
C SER A 158 43.76 -29.95 37.37
N ARG A 159 42.48 -29.72 37.06
CA ARG A 159 41.94 -29.57 35.70
C ARG A 159 40.93 -28.43 35.68
N ALA A 160 41.05 -27.51 34.74
CA ALA A 160 40.17 -26.34 34.65
C ALA A 160 39.13 -26.52 33.54
N PHE A 161 37.96 -25.91 33.70
CA PHE A 161 36.80 -26.01 32.83
C PHE A 161 36.17 -24.64 32.64
N TYR A 162 35.72 -24.35 31.43
CA TYR A 162 35.13 -23.09 31.02
C TYR A 162 33.90 -23.38 30.16
N ARG A 163 32.72 -22.94 30.58
CA ARG A 163 31.46 -23.14 29.85
C ARG A 163 31.06 -21.86 29.13
N PHE A 164 31.00 -21.94 27.80
CA PHE A 164 30.57 -20.83 26.95
C PHE A 164 29.16 -21.06 26.41
N ASP A 165 28.33 -20.01 26.38
CA ASP A 165 27.08 -20.03 25.60
C ASP A 165 27.40 -20.19 24.11
N THR A 166 26.72 -21.13 23.45
CA THR A 166 26.86 -21.39 22.00
C THR A 166 25.52 -21.39 21.29
N SER A 167 24.43 -21.04 21.97
CA SER A 167 23.07 -21.07 21.43
C SER A 167 22.92 -20.28 20.12
N PHE A 168 23.58 -19.12 20.03
CA PHE A 168 23.57 -18.24 18.85
C PHE A 168 24.27 -18.82 17.61
N LEU A 169 25.07 -19.88 17.77
CA LEU A 169 25.84 -20.51 16.69
C LEU A 169 25.08 -21.62 15.99
N ALA A 170 23.87 -21.98 16.47
CA ALA A 170 23.07 -23.04 15.89
C ALA A 170 22.87 -22.84 14.38
N GLY A 171 23.30 -23.82 13.58
CA GLY A 171 23.17 -23.81 12.12
C GLY A 171 24.11 -22.87 11.36
N LYS A 172 24.99 -22.12 12.06
CA LYS A 172 26.00 -21.25 11.44
C LYS A 172 27.19 -22.08 10.94
N ALA A 173 27.83 -21.62 9.86
CA ALA A 173 29.06 -22.20 9.35
C ALA A 173 30.27 -21.61 10.11
N ILE A 174 30.83 -22.38 11.04
CA ILE A 174 31.98 -21.95 11.84
C ILE A 174 33.27 -22.07 11.01
N GLN A 175 33.89 -20.92 10.73
CA GLN A 175 35.14 -20.83 9.97
C GLN A 175 36.35 -20.97 10.90
N ASN A 176 36.31 -20.34 12.07
CA ASN A 176 37.36 -20.39 13.06
C ASN A 176 36.79 -20.19 14.47
N ALA A 177 37.33 -20.87 15.48
CA ALA A 177 37.09 -20.52 16.87
C ALA A 177 38.37 -20.64 17.69
N ARG A 178 38.56 -19.71 18.63
CA ARG A 178 39.75 -19.61 19.48
C ARG A 178 39.35 -19.43 20.94
N PHE A 179 39.88 -20.29 21.80
CA PHE A 179 39.80 -20.16 23.24
C PHE A 179 41.04 -19.44 23.73
N ASN A 180 40.86 -18.28 24.36
CA ASN A 180 41.95 -17.49 24.94
C ASN A 180 41.74 -17.37 26.45
N VAL A 181 42.83 -17.41 27.20
CA VAL A 181 42.78 -17.22 28.66
C VAL A 181 44.08 -16.58 29.12
N VAL A 182 44.05 -15.75 30.16
CA VAL A 182 45.28 -15.22 30.74
C VAL A 182 45.92 -16.27 31.62
N GLN A 183 47.15 -16.65 31.29
CA GLN A 183 47.98 -17.46 32.16
C GLN A 183 48.80 -16.55 33.07
N THR A 184 48.68 -16.78 34.36
CA THR A 184 49.19 -15.93 35.44
C THR A 184 50.41 -16.56 36.13
N TRP A 185 50.56 -17.88 36.02
CA TRP A 185 51.65 -18.62 36.64
C TRP A 185 51.99 -19.92 35.89
N ALA A 186 53.27 -20.26 35.88
CA ALA A 186 53.77 -21.58 35.51
C ALA A 186 54.81 -22.09 36.53
N ASN A 187 54.68 -23.35 36.96
CA ASN A 187 55.61 -23.97 37.91
C ASN A 187 57.03 -24.18 37.35
N SER A 188 57.18 -24.21 36.02
CA SER A 188 58.47 -24.37 35.35
C SER A 188 58.53 -23.60 34.05
N CYS A 189 59.73 -23.09 33.74
CA CYS A 189 60.00 -22.41 32.47
C CYS A 189 60.44 -23.39 31.39
N ALA A 190 60.61 -24.67 31.74
CA ALA A 190 60.77 -25.75 30.78
C ALA A 190 59.47 -25.99 30.00
N SER A 191 59.60 -26.45 28.75
CA SER A 191 58.45 -26.73 27.89
C SER A 191 57.53 -27.77 28.53
N THR A 192 56.36 -27.35 28.98
CA THR A 192 55.29 -28.22 29.49
C THR A 192 54.00 -27.96 28.70
N TRP A 193 53.42 -29.02 28.15
CA TRP A 193 52.25 -28.92 27.27
C TRP A 193 50.95 -28.95 28.07
N MET A 194 50.08 -27.99 27.77
CA MET A 194 48.69 -27.94 28.20
C MET A 194 47.80 -28.26 27.01
N GLN A 195 46.84 -29.16 27.18
CA GLN A 195 45.88 -29.53 26.15
C GLN A 195 44.53 -28.86 26.42
N LEU A 196 43.94 -28.30 25.38
CA LEU A 196 42.54 -27.93 25.35
C LEU A 196 41.73 -29.16 24.95
N TRP A 197 40.69 -29.47 25.70
CA TRP A 197 39.79 -30.59 25.48
C TRP A 197 38.37 -30.08 25.24
N GLN A 198 37.67 -30.75 24.32
CA GLN A 198 36.22 -30.66 24.26
C GLN A 198 35.64 -31.52 25.38
N TYR A 199 34.81 -30.91 26.22
CA TYR A 199 34.13 -31.59 27.31
C TYR A 199 32.63 -31.65 27.02
N GLY A 200 32.02 -32.82 27.22
CA GLY A 200 30.62 -33.07 26.90
C GLY A 200 29.65 -32.38 27.88
N PRO A 201 28.33 -32.52 27.66
CA PRO A 201 27.32 -31.93 28.52
C PRO A 201 27.48 -32.33 29.99
N SER A 202 27.48 -31.36 30.90
CA SER A 202 27.67 -31.59 32.32
C SER A 202 27.01 -30.49 33.16
N GLY A 203 26.77 -30.79 34.44
CA GLY A 203 26.58 -29.73 35.44
C GLY A 203 27.86 -28.89 35.59
N VAL A 204 27.75 -27.72 36.25
CA VAL A 204 28.90 -26.85 36.57
C VAL A 204 29.41 -27.10 37.99
N GLY A 205 30.67 -26.79 38.24
CA GLY A 205 31.24 -26.83 39.60
C GLY A 205 31.38 -28.23 40.20
N PHE A 206 31.42 -29.29 39.38
CA PHE A 206 31.72 -30.63 39.89
C PHE A 206 33.13 -30.70 40.50
N THR A 207 33.35 -31.67 41.38
CA THR A 207 34.59 -31.89 42.12
C THR A 207 35.41 -32.99 41.46
N TRP A 208 36.63 -33.26 41.92
CA TRP A 208 37.44 -34.35 41.38
C TRP A 208 36.73 -35.72 41.46
N ASN A 209 36.01 -35.99 42.55
CA ASN A 209 35.28 -37.24 42.74
C ASN A 209 33.90 -37.25 42.05
N SER A 210 33.34 -36.07 41.73
CA SER A 210 32.05 -35.97 41.03
C SER A 210 32.16 -35.56 39.56
N ASP A 211 33.37 -35.53 38.99
CA ASP A 211 33.63 -35.36 37.56
C ASP A 211 32.86 -36.45 36.77
N PRO A 212 31.90 -36.09 35.90
CA PRO A 212 31.10 -37.04 35.14
C PRO A 212 31.88 -37.73 34.00
N GLY A 213 33.17 -37.43 33.83
CA GLY A 213 34.08 -38.10 32.92
C GLY A 213 33.81 -37.82 31.44
N GLN A 214 33.18 -36.69 31.10
CA GLN A 214 32.74 -36.35 29.73
C GLN A 214 33.87 -35.83 28.83
N TRP A 215 35.05 -36.43 28.88
CA TRP A 215 36.21 -36.06 28.07
C TRP A 215 36.04 -36.58 26.63
N VAL A 216 35.58 -35.73 25.71
CA VAL A 216 35.29 -36.12 24.32
C VAL A 216 36.58 -36.36 23.53
N ARG A 217 37.43 -35.33 23.42
CA ARG A 217 38.73 -35.39 22.74
C ARG A 217 39.61 -34.18 23.07
N ALA A 218 40.93 -34.36 22.99
CA ALA A 218 41.86 -33.23 22.91
C ALA A 218 41.69 -32.54 21.55
N ILE A 219 41.55 -31.21 21.54
CA ILE A 219 41.30 -30.41 20.33
C ILE A 219 42.47 -29.50 19.94
N ASP A 220 43.31 -29.11 20.90
CA ASP A 220 44.57 -28.39 20.65
C ASP A 220 45.54 -28.60 21.83
N GLY A 221 46.82 -28.28 21.64
CA GLY A 221 47.84 -28.35 22.69
C GLY A 221 48.91 -27.27 22.50
N GLN A 222 49.28 -26.59 23.58
CA GLN A 222 50.25 -25.49 23.56
C GLN A 222 51.17 -25.55 24.77
N ALA A 223 52.42 -25.09 24.60
CA ALA A 223 53.46 -25.16 25.63
C ALA A 223 53.82 -23.77 26.21
N TYR A 224 52.84 -22.88 26.40
CA TYR A 224 53.05 -21.57 27.00
C TYR A 224 53.45 -21.67 28.48
N ASN A 225 54.55 -21.02 28.89
CA ASN A 225 55.04 -20.99 30.28
C ASN A 225 55.27 -19.53 30.70
N VAL A 226 54.16 -18.81 30.89
CA VAL A 226 54.11 -17.38 31.17
C VAL A 226 53.55 -17.13 32.57
N GLY A 227 53.89 -15.98 33.16
CA GLY A 227 53.53 -15.61 34.53
C GLY A 227 54.37 -16.30 35.62
N GLY A 228 54.40 -15.71 36.81
CA GLY A 228 55.15 -16.23 37.95
C GLY A 228 56.68 -16.17 37.81
N PRO A 229 57.43 -17.27 38.06
CA PRO A 229 58.89 -17.26 38.04
C PRO A 229 59.49 -17.20 36.63
N CYS A 230 58.67 -17.38 35.59
CA CYS A 230 59.12 -17.46 34.21
C CYS A 230 59.02 -16.14 33.45
N GLN A 231 57.99 -15.33 33.77
CA GLN A 231 57.78 -13.99 33.22
C GLN A 231 57.03 -13.14 34.26
N ARG A 232 57.41 -11.86 34.37
CA ARG A 232 56.92 -10.95 35.43
C ARG A 232 55.41 -10.68 35.33
N ASP A 233 54.88 -10.59 34.12
CA ASP A 233 53.50 -10.15 33.86
C ASP A 233 52.65 -11.31 33.30
N PRO A 234 51.41 -11.51 33.77
CA PRO A 234 50.45 -12.43 33.15
C PRO A 234 50.23 -12.12 31.67
N GLN A 235 49.99 -13.15 30.84
CA GLN A 235 49.81 -12.98 29.40
C GLN A 235 48.64 -13.80 28.87
N TRP A 236 47.97 -13.28 27.83
CA TRP A 236 46.99 -14.03 27.07
C TRP A 236 47.64 -15.19 26.32
N VAL A 237 47.11 -16.39 26.52
CA VAL A 237 47.47 -17.60 25.77
C VAL A 237 46.25 -18.09 25.03
N GLY A 238 46.45 -18.72 23.86
CA GLY A 238 45.35 -19.06 22.96
C GLY A 238 45.46 -20.47 22.39
N PHE A 239 44.31 -21.12 22.22
CA PHE A 239 44.15 -22.47 21.71
C PHE A 239 43.07 -22.48 20.61
N SER A 240 43.19 -23.35 19.62
CA SER A 240 42.13 -23.55 18.64
C SER A 240 40.96 -24.32 19.27
N ALA A 241 39.77 -23.71 19.28
CA ALA A 241 38.52 -24.33 19.69
C ALA A 241 37.63 -24.74 18.50
N THR A 242 38.09 -24.49 17.27
CA THR A 242 37.29 -24.58 16.03
C THR A 242 36.45 -25.85 15.93
N VAL A 243 37.06 -27.02 16.15
CA VAL A 243 36.36 -28.30 15.97
C VAL A 243 35.27 -28.51 17.03
N ALA A 244 35.48 -28.09 18.28
CA ALA A 244 34.47 -28.22 19.32
C ALA A 244 33.27 -27.29 19.07
N ILE A 245 33.53 -26.08 18.57
CA ILE A 245 32.47 -25.11 18.27
C ILE A 245 31.73 -25.47 16.98
N GLN A 246 32.39 -26.10 16.00
CA GLN A 246 31.72 -26.69 14.83
C GLN A 246 30.71 -27.77 15.24
N ASP A 247 31.10 -28.67 16.15
CA ASP A 247 30.19 -29.70 16.68
C ASP A 247 29.01 -29.07 17.43
N ALA A 248 29.27 -28.07 18.28
CA ALA A 248 28.24 -27.36 19.03
C ALA A 248 27.24 -26.63 18.10
N ALA A 249 27.73 -25.96 17.07
CA ALA A 249 26.91 -25.25 16.06
C ALA A 249 26.06 -26.22 15.23
N ALA A 250 26.62 -27.36 14.82
CA ALA A 250 25.94 -28.38 14.03
C ALA A 250 24.85 -29.11 14.85
N ALA A 251 25.12 -29.38 16.12
CA ALA A 251 24.17 -30.02 17.04
C ALA A 251 23.18 -29.03 17.69
N GLY A 252 23.36 -27.72 17.50
CA GLY A 252 22.53 -26.68 18.12
C GLY A 252 22.62 -26.65 19.64
N LEU A 253 23.81 -26.89 20.20
CA LEU A 253 24.00 -26.96 21.65
C LEU A 253 23.87 -25.56 22.28
N PRO A 254 23.18 -25.45 23.43
CA PRO A 254 23.05 -24.17 24.14
C PRO A 254 24.37 -23.71 24.77
N TYR A 255 25.31 -24.62 25.01
CA TYR A 255 26.64 -24.29 25.52
C TYR A 255 27.68 -25.33 25.07
N GLN A 256 28.96 -24.94 25.15
CA GLN A 256 30.10 -25.85 25.02
C GLN A 256 31.06 -25.65 26.19
N THR A 257 31.38 -26.74 26.89
CA THR A 257 32.41 -26.74 27.95
C THR A 257 33.77 -27.09 27.33
N LEU A 258 34.76 -26.25 27.56
CA LEU A 258 36.15 -26.49 27.19
C LEU A 258 36.97 -26.74 28.46
N ALA A 259 37.94 -27.65 28.40
CA ALA A 259 38.73 -28.03 29.57
C ALA A 259 40.22 -27.96 29.31
N LEU A 260 41.00 -27.47 30.27
CA LEU A 260 42.46 -27.48 30.26
C LEU A 260 42.99 -28.64 31.10
N ARG A 261 43.83 -29.45 30.48
CA ARG A 261 44.43 -30.65 31.07
C ARG A 261 45.90 -30.75 30.65
N ALA A 262 46.81 -30.97 31.59
CA ALA A 262 48.22 -31.17 31.25
C ALA A 262 48.40 -32.46 30.45
N GLU A 263 49.25 -32.45 29.44
CA GLU A 263 49.56 -33.66 28.67
C GLU A 263 50.23 -34.74 29.53
N ASN A 264 51.11 -34.31 30.45
CA ASN A 264 51.78 -35.19 31.41
C ASN A 264 51.40 -34.83 32.86
N GLU A 265 50.27 -35.35 33.32
CA GLU A 265 49.76 -35.19 34.69
C GLU A 265 50.62 -35.86 35.79
N GLY A 266 51.68 -36.60 35.42
CA GLY A 266 52.64 -37.19 36.35
C GLY A 266 53.85 -36.30 36.66
N SER A 267 54.04 -35.21 35.90
CA SER A 267 55.18 -34.30 36.07
C SER A 267 54.79 -33.08 36.90
N SER A 268 55.47 -32.89 38.04
CA SER A 268 55.22 -31.78 38.97
C SER A 268 55.59 -30.39 38.40
N LEU A 269 56.12 -30.36 37.17
CA LEU A 269 56.47 -29.14 36.45
C LEU A 269 55.28 -28.54 35.68
N THR A 270 54.18 -29.28 35.53
CA THR A 270 53.09 -28.94 34.60
C THR A 270 52.01 -28.01 35.18
N GLY A 271 52.01 -27.79 36.49
CA GLY A 271 51.06 -26.90 37.16
C GLY A 271 51.12 -25.47 36.63
N LYS A 272 49.95 -24.96 36.21
CA LYS A 272 49.74 -23.62 35.69
C LYS A 272 48.46 -23.04 36.27
N HIS A 273 48.42 -21.72 36.38
CA HIS A 273 47.24 -20.98 36.81
C HIS A 273 46.74 -20.03 35.73
N TYR A 274 45.42 -19.86 35.70
CA TYR A 274 44.70 -19.15 34.66
C TYR A 274 43.64 -18.24 35.28
N ARG A 275 43.51 -17.02 34.76
CA ARG A 275 42.47 -16.09 35.20
C ARG A 275 41.07 -16.62 34.84
N TRP A 276 40.08 -16.09 35.54
CA TRP A 276 38.65 -16.43 35.41
C TRP A 276 37.99 -15.87 34.15
N ASP A 277 38.63 -14.94 33.42
CA ASP A 277 38.03 -14.18 32.31
C ASP A 277 38.35 -14.77 30.91
N ALA A 278 38.30 -16.11 30.79
CA ALA A 278 38.55 -16.76 29.52
C ALA A 278 37.58 -16.31 28.42
N GLN A 279 38.07 -16.20 27.19
CA GLN A 279 37.32 -15.72 26.03
C GLN A 279 37.20 -16.81 24.97
N LEU A 280 36.01 -16.91 24.37
CA LEU A 280 35.78 -17.67 23.15
C LEU A 280 35.53 -16.69 21.99
N ILE A 281 36.44 -16.68 21.01
CA ILE A 281 36.31 -15.84 19.81
C ILE A 281 35.94 -16.74 18.64
N VAL A 282 34.80 -16.49 17.99
CA VAL A 282 34.29 -17.29 16.87
C VAL A 282 34.10 -16.43 15.64
N THR A 283 34.58 -16.91 14.49
CA THR A 283 34.29 -16.39 13.15
C THR A 283 33.35 -17.37 12.45
N TYR A 284 32.19 -16.89 12.02
CA TYR A 284 31.16 -17.71 11.40
C TYR A 284 30.46 -16.97 10.26
N ASN A 285 29.75 -17.73 9.42
CA ASN A 285 28.83 -17.23 8.41
C ASN A 285 27.43 -17.81 8.65
N SER A 286 26.41 -16.98 8.54
CA SER A 286 25.01 -17.36 8.48
C SER A 286 24.69 -17.94 7.12
N ARG A 287 23.82 -18.95 7.04
CA ARG A 287 23.31 -19.35 5.73
C ARG A 287 22.27 -18.33 5.26
N PRO A 288 22.16 -18.08 3.94
CA PRO A 288 21.06 -17.29 3.43
C PRO A 288 19.71 -17.93 3.79
N ASN A 289 18.69 -17.11 3.91
CA ASN A 289 17.32 -17.60 4.10
C ASN A 289 16.83 -18.34 2.84
N THR A 290 15.88 -19.25 3.03
CA THR A 290 15.19 -19.90 1.90
C THR A 290 14.59 -18.84 0.98
N PRO A 291 14.80 -18.89 -0.35
CA PRO A 291 14.30 -17.86 -1.25
C PRO A 291 12.77 -17.74 -1.16
N ALA A 292 12.31 -16.50 -1.04
CA ALA A 292 10.90 -16.16 -0.84
C ALA A 292 10.25 -15.65 -2.14
N ALA A 293 8.92 -15.56 -2.12
CA ALA A 293 8.09 -15.02 -3.19
C ALA A 293 8.39 -15.57 -4.60
N PRO A 294 8.44 -16.92 -4.79
CA PRO A 294 8.65 -17.48 -6.11
C PRO A 294 7.48 -17.11 -7.03
N ALA A 295 7.79 -16.52 -8.18
CA ALA A 295 6.79 -16.07 -9.14
C ALA A 295 7.33 -16.07 -10.58
N PHE A 296 6.41 -16.02 -11.53
CA PHE A 296 6.71 -15.61 -12.90
C PHE A 296 6.52 -14.10 -12.97
N THR A 297 7.61 -13.37 -13.23
CA THR A 297 7.61 -11.90 -13.33
C THR A 297 7.08 -11.45 -14.69
N ALA A 298 7.42 -12.19 -15.75
CA ALA A 298 6.95 -11.93 -17.11
C ALA A 298 6.72 -13.25 -17.88
N PRO A 299 5.49 -13.59 -18.27
CA PRO A 299 4.25 -12.92 -17.87
C PRO A 299 3.99 -13.07 -16.37
N ALA A 300 3.29 -12.11 -15.78
CA ALA A 300 2.94 -12.15 -14.37
C ALA A 300 2.05 -13.37 -14.06
N ARG A 301 2.55 -14.34 -13.30
CA ARG A 301 1.82 -15.52 -12.80
C ARG A 301 2.31 -15.91 -11.41
N SER A 302 1.39 -16.34 -10.55
CA SER A 302 1.73 -16.93 -9.25
C SER A 302 2.36 -18.31 -9.44
N CYS A 303 3.32 -18.67 -8.58
CA CYS A 303 3.84 -20.03 -8.52
C CYS A 303 2.75 -21.02 -8.07
N SER A 304 2.56 -22.11 -8.82
CA SER A 304 1.76 -23.25 -8.36
C SER A 304 2.67 -24.34 -7.78
N THR A 305 2.42 -24.74 -6.54
CA THR A 305 3.10 -25.86 -5.88
C THR A 305 2.39 -27.20 -6.08
N ASP A 306 1.25 -27.22 -6.78
CA ASP A 306 0.50 -28.42 -7.15
C ASP A 306 0.80 -28.84 -8.58
N ALA A 307 1.41 -30.02 -8.75
CA ALA A 307 1.75 -30.59 -10.06
C ALA A 307 0.51 -30.93 -10.92
N ASN A 308 -0.67 -31.09 -10.31
CA ASN A 308 -1.92 -31.36 -11.01
C ASN A 308 -2.62 -30.08 -11.46
N ASN A 309 -2.26 -28.92 -10.89
CA ASN A 309 -2.76 -27.62 -11.27
C ASN A 309 -1.59 -26.67 -11.62
N PRO A 310 -0.81 -26.97 -12.68
CA PRO A 310 0.35 -26.16 -13.05
C PRO A 310 -0.05 -24.80 -13.62
N VAL A 311 0.89 -23.86 -13.59
CA VAL A 311 0.80 -22.58 -14.32
C VAL A 311 0.95 -22.84 -15.81
N TYR A 312 0.27 -22.08 -16.67
CA TYR A 312 0.45 -22.16 -18.12
C TYR A 312 1.16 -20.91 -18.63
N VAL A 313 2.16 -21.08 -19.50
CA VAL A 313 2.95 -19.99 -20.10
C VAL A 313 3.15 -20.22 -21.59
N TYR A 314 3.14 -19.13 -22.36
CA TYR A 314 3.41 -19.17 -23.80
C TYR A 314 4.89 -19.42 -24.09
N GLY A 315 5.23 -20.64 -24.53
CA GLY A 315 6.62 -21.08 -24.76
C GLY A 315 7.34 -20.38 -25.92
N GLY A 316 6.59 -19.76 -26.84
CA GLY A 316 7.13 -18.98 -27.96
C GLY A 316 7.68 -17.60 -27.58
N ALA A 317 7.49 -17.14 -26.35
CA ALA A 317 8.01 -15.87 -25.82
C ALA A 317 8.99 -16.12 -24.65
N PRO A 318 9.83 -15.12 -24.30
CA PRO A 318 10.67 -15.23 -23.10
C PRO A 318 9.83 -15.33 -21.83
N VAL A 319 10.25 -16.18 -20.89
CA VAL A 319 9.60 -16.38 -19.60
C VAL A 319 10.56 -16.03 -18.47
N THR A 320 10.25 -14.98 -17.71
CA THR A 320 11.06 -14.52 -16.57
C THR A 320 10.50 -15.07 -15.27
N ILE A 321 11.31 -15.82 -14.53
CA ILE A 321 11.05 -16.31 -13.19
C ILE A 321 11.86 -15.50 -12.17
N GLY A 322 11.36 -15.40 -10.93
CA GLY A 322 12.01 -14.59 -9.90
C GLY A 322 11.78 -15.09 -8.49
N VAL A 323 12.73 -14.78 -7.62
CA VAL A 323 12.69 -15.01 -6.16
C VAL A 323 13.36 -13.83 -5.44
N THR A 324 13.08 -13.69 -4.15
CA THR A 324 13.81 -12.77 -3.27
C THR A 324 14.69 -13.55 -2.31
N VAL A 325 15.95 -13.14 -2.18
CA VAL A 325 16.93 -13.77 -1.28
C VAL A 325 17.39 -12.75 -0.23
N THR A 326 17.50 -13.18 1.02
CA THR A 326 18.01 -12.39 2.15
C THR A 326 18.99 -13.23 2.95
N ASP A 327 19.88 -12.57 3.67
CA ASP A 327 20.89 -13.20 4.51
C ASP A 327 20.96 -12.49 5.87
N PRO A 328 21.07 -13.20 7.01
CA PRO A 328 21.28 -12.56 8.31
C PRO A 328 22.56 -11.71 8.38
N ASP A 329 23.57 -11.97 7.56
CA ASP A 329 24.83 -11.23 7.51
C ASP A 329 24.77 -10.14 6.42
N PRO A 330 25.37 -8.95 6.60
CA PRO A 330 25.20 -7.77 5.73
C PRO A 330 25.97 -7.84 4.39
N GLN A 331 25.73 -8.89 3.59
CA GLN A 331 26.38 -9.14 2.30
C GLN A 331 25.40 -9.24 1.13
N ASN A 332 25.92 -9.12 -0.10
CA ASN A 332 25.13 -9.31 -1.32
C ASN A 332 24.80 -10.79 -1.53
N THR A 333 23.66 -11.07 -2.15
CA THR A 333 23.19 -12.44 -2.43
C THR A 333 22.91 -12.64 -3.91
N ALA A 334 23.00 -13.89 -4.36
CA ALA A 334 22.62 -14.37 -5.68
C ALA A 334 21.60 -15.52 -5.56
N ALA A 335 20.92 -15.82 -6.66
CA ALA A 335 20.01 -16.95 -6.76
C ALA A 335 20.50 -17.92 -7.83
N ILE A 336 20.39 -19.21 -7.56
CA ILE A 336 20.59 -20.27 -8.55
C ILE A 336 19.26 -20.97 -8.75
N PHE A 337 18.77 -20.93 -9.97
CA PHE A 337 17.54 -21.61 -10.36
C PHE A 337 17.85 -23.03 -10.81
N THR A 338 16.90 -23.94 -10.64
CA THR A 338 16.92 -25.28 -11.23
C THR A 338 15.61 -25.47 -11.96
N ILE A 339 15.65 -25.60 -13.28
CA ILE A 339 14.48 -25.77 -14.15
C ILE A 339 14.53 -27.18 -14.70
N THR A 340 13.56 -28.02 -14.35
CA THR A 340 13.50 -29.44 -14.71
C THR A 340 12.35 -29.70 -15.68
N ARG A 341 12.63 -30.33 -16.82
CA ARG A 341 11.58 -30.91 -17.68
C ARG A 341 11.17 -32.26 -17.10
N LEU A 342 9.90 -32.41 -16.75
CA LEU A 342 9.43 -33.55 -15.95
C LEU A 342 9.35 -34.87 -16.74
N SER A 343 9.20 -34.82 -18.06
CA SER A 343 9.08 -36.02 -18.89
C SER A 343 10.39 -36.82 -19.01
N ASN A 344 11.54 -36.15 -18.95
CA ASN A 344 12.85 -36.78 -19.16
C ASN A 344 13.90 -36.42 -18.10
N GLY A 345 13.57 -35.55 -17.15
CA GLY A 345 14.46 -35.15 -16.05
C GLY A 345 15.61 -34.22 -16.46
N VAL A 346 15.63 -33.70 -17.69
CA VAL A 346 16.65 -32.73 -18.13
C VAL A 346 16.55 -31.45 -17.29
N GLN A 347 17.70 -30.94 -16.85
CA GLN A 347 17.80 -29.76 -15.99
C GLN A 347 18.63 -28.64 -16.64
N ASP A 348 18.17 -27.41 -16.44
CA ASP A 348 18.95 -26.19 -16.62
C ASP A 348 19.16 -25.52 -15.25
N VAL A 349 20.39 -25.05 -14.98
CA VAL A 349 20.79 -24.55 -13.64
C VAL A 349 21.45 -23.17 -13.73
N PRO A 350 20.70 -22.11 -14.10
CA PRO A 350 21.27 -20.79 -14.26
C PRO A 350 21.40 -20.04 -12.93
N GLY A 351 22.44 -19.20 -12.82
CA GLY A 351 22.68 -18.32 -11.68
C GLY A 351 22.50 -16.84 -12.03
N THR A 352 22.20 -16.01 -11.03
CA THR A 352 22.15 -14.55 -11.16
C THR A 352 23.49 -13.92 -10.75
N ALA A 353 23.68 -12.65 -11.12
CA ALA A 353 24.70 -11.82 -10.48
C ALA A 353 24.32 -11.56 -9.01
N PHE A 354 25.31 -11.21 -8.19
CA PHE A 354 25.11 -10.76 -6.82
C PHE A 354 24.45 -9.39 -6.79
N GLN A 355 23.46 -9.22 -5.92
CA GLN A 355 22.74 -7.96 -5.69
C GLN A 355 22.58 -7.71 -4.19
N ALA A 356 22.17 -6.49 -3.84
CA ALA A 356 21.81 -6.15 -2.47
C ALA A 356 20.66 -7.06 -1.96
N GLN A 357 20.64 -7.28 -0.65
CA GLN A 357 19.63 -8.14 -0.03
C GLN A 357 18.21 -7.64 -0.27
N GLY A 358 17.27 -8.57 -0.38
CA GLY A 358 15.86 -8.25 -0.62
C GLY A 358 15.53 -7.87 -2.06
N ALA A 359 16.53 -7.79 -2.96
CA ALA A 359 16.29 -7.61 -4.39
C ALA A 359 15.49 -8.80 -4.97
N ASN A 360 14.65 -8.53 -5.97
CA ASN A 360 14.02 -9.57 -6.77
C ASN A 360 15.03 -10.06 -7.81
N LEU A 361 15.62 -11.22 -7.54
CA LEU A 361 16.58 -11.89 -8.41
C LEU A 361 15.81 -12.68 -9.46
N THR A 362 16.11 -12.42 -10.74
CA THR A 362 15.34 -12.99 -11.85
C THR A 362 16.23 -13.74 -12.83
N TYR A 363 15.62 -14.72 -13.50
CA TYR A 363 16.19 -15.40 -14.66
C TYR A 363 15.16 -15.46 -15.78
N THR A 364 15.59 -15.18 -17.01
CA THR A 364 14.74 -15.22 -18.20
C THR A 364 15.09 -16.43 -19.03
N ILE A 365 14.14 -17.37 -19.12
CA ILE A 365 14.15 -18.47 -20.07
C ILE A 365 13.96 -17.85 -21.47
N PRO A 366 14.88 -18.05 -22.41
CA PRO A 366 14.74 -17.48 -23.76
C PRO A 366 13.52 -18.03 -24.51
N ALA A 367 13.02 -17.24 -25.46
CA ALA A 367 11.92 -17.64 -26.32
C ALA A 367 12.26 -18.93 -27.10
N ASN A 368 11.27 -19.81 -27.27
CA ASN A 368 11.38 -21.07 -28.03
C ASN A 368 12.34 -22.11 -27.43
N CYS A 369 12.78 -21.94 -26.18
CA CYS A 369 13.56 -22.97 -25.47
C CYS A 369 12.69 -24.02 -24.75
N LEU A 370 11.41 -23.71 -24.56
CA LEU A 370 10.43 -24.64 -23.96
C LEU A 370 9.74 -25.44 -25.06
N VAL A 371 9.52 -26.74 -24.80
CA VAL A 371 8.84 -27.64 -25.74
C VAL A 371 7.34 -27.56 -25.48
N ASP A 372 6.57 -27.38 -26.54
CA ASP A 372 5.11 -27.27 -26.48
C ASP A 372 4.46 -28.54 -25.89
N GLY A 373 3.47 -28.35 -25.01
CA GLY A 373 2.75 -29.41 -24.29
C GLY A 373 3.49 -30.04 -23.11
N GLU A 374 4.74 -29.66 -22.84
CA GLU A 374 5.56 -30.27 -21.80
C GLU A 374 5.40 -29.63 -20.42
N LYS A 375 5.52 -30.47 -19.38
CA LYS A 375 5.50 -30.05 -17.99
C LYS A 375 6.91 -29.81 -17.46
N TYR A 376 7.06 -28.72 -16.72
CA TYR A 376 8.28 -28.28 -16.09
C TYR A 376 8.06 -27.99 -14.60
N ALA A 377 9.14 -28.04 -13.84
CA ALA A 377 9.18 -27.54 -12.47
C ALA A 377 10.43 -26.70 -12.28
N TRP A 378 10.32 -25.55 -11.60
CA TRP A 378 11.48 -24.76 -11.21
C TRP A 378 11.53 -24.49 -9.70
N SER A 379 12.73 -24.38 -9.15
CA SER A 379 13.00 -23.93 -7.78
C SER A 379 14.27 -23.09 -7.76
N ALA A 380 14.52 -22.35 -6.68
CA ALA A 380 15.76 -21.60 -6.51
C ALA A 380 16.41 -21.85 -5.14
N VAL A 381 17.74 -21.72 -5.08
CA VAL A 381 18.52 -21.60 -3.84
C VAL A 381 19.20 -20.24 -3.81
N GLY A 382 19.35 -19.67 -2.62
CA GLY A 382 20.15 -18.46 -2.37
C GLY A 382 21.62 -18.82 -2.15
N PHE A 383 22.51 -17.92 -2.55
CA PHE A 383 23.96 -18.07 -2.40
C PHE A 383 24.61 -16.74 -2.01
N ASP A 384 25.52 -16.76 -1.03
CA ASP A 384 26.19 -15.59 -0.46
C ASP A 384 27.71 -15.58 -0.70
N THR A 385 28.21 -16.40 -1.64
CA THR A 385 29.64 -16.74 -1.89
C THR A 385 30.22 -17.88 -1.04
N ILE A 386 29.63 -18.22 0.10
CA ILE A 386 30.16 -19.20 1.07
C ILE A 386 29.20 -20.39 1.22
N ASN A 387 27.91 -20.13 1.44
CA ASN A 387 26.89 -21.11 1.72
C ASN A 387 25.65 -20.96 0.83
N TYR A 388 24.98 -22.09 0.63
CA TYR A 388 23.70 -22.16 -0.03
C TYR A 388 22.57 -22.24 1.00
N SER A 389 21.45 -21.61 0.70
CA SER A 389 20.22 -21.80 1.46
C SER A 389 19.49 -23.09 1.08
N ALA A 390 18.43 -23.42 1.80
CA ALA A 390 17.50 -24.45 1.37
C ALA A 390 16.76 -24.01 0.09
N ALA A 391 16.33 -24.98 -0.72
CA ALA A 391 15.59 -24.69 -1.94
C ALA A 391 14.19 -24.14 -1.64
N SER A 392 13.73 -23.21 -2.47
CA SER A 392 12.33 -22.78 -2.49
C SER A 392 11.40 -23.96 -2.82
N PRO A 393 10.08 -23.84 -2.53
CA PRO A 393 9.09 -24.74 -3.11
C PRO A 393 9.22 -24.83 -4.63
N ARG A 394 8.87 -25.98 -5.20
CA ARG A 394 8.84 -26.16 -6.65
C ARG A 394 7.59 -25.51 -7.25
N CYS A 395 7.80 -24.75 -8.31
CA CYS A 395 6.75 -24.13 -9.12
C CYS A 395 6.54 -24.93 -10.40
N TYR A 396 5.37 -25.54 -10.54
CA TYR A 396 5.00 -26.36 -11.69
C TYR A 396 4.38 -25.50 -12.80
N PHE A 397 4.81 -25.72 -14.04
CA PHE A 397 4.25 -25.05 -15.20
C PHE A 397 4.22 -25.94 -16.45
N VAL A 398 3.34 -25.59 -17.39
CA VAL A 398 3.22 -26.17 -18.73
C VAL A 398 3.60 -25.10 -19.74
N ALA A 399 4.46 -25.45 -20.69
CA ALA A 399 4.71 -24.62 -21.86
C ALA A 399 3.66 -24.94 -22.92
N ASP A 400 2.87 -23.95 -23.29
CA ASP A 400 1.76 -24.11 -24.23
C ASP A 400 1.77 -22.97 -25.26
N SER A 401 2.06 -23.33 -26.50
CA SER A 401 2.11 -22.45 -27.68
C SER A 401 1.06 -22.84 -28.72
N THR A 402 0.18 -23.78 -28.39
CA THR A 402 -0.89 -24.23 -29.27
C THR A 402 -2.05 -23.25 -29.17
N LYS A 403 -2.42 -22.65 -30.31
CA LYS A 403 -3.56 -21.73 -30.35
C LYS A 403 -4.87 -22.51 -30.33
N PRO A 404 -5.85 -22.12 -29.50
CA PRO A 404 -7.19 -22.69 -29.57
C PRO A 404 -7.81 -22.57 -30.95
N ALA A 405 -8.69 -23.51 -31.31
CA ALA A 405 -9.55 -23.33 -32.48
C ALA A 405 -10.52 -22.14 -32.29
N LEU A 406 -11.11 -21.65 -33.39
CA LEU A 406 -12.20 -20.67 -33.30
C LEU A 406 -13.37 -21.25 -32.48
N PRO A 407 -13.96 -20.47 -31.56
CA PRO A 407 -15.12 -20.93 -30.82
C PRO A 407 -16.35 -21.04 -31.73
N THR A 408 -17.23 -21.97 -31.41
CA THR A 408 -18.58 -22.01 -31.97
C THR A 408 -19.45 -21.01 -31.22
N VAL A 409 -20.13 -20.13 -31.95
CA VAL A 409 -21.03 -19.11 -31.40
C VAL A 409 -22.43 -19.40 -31.91
N SER A 410 -23.39 -19.56 -31.00
CA SER A 410 -24.78 -19.87 -31.33
C SER A 410 -25.75 -18.98 -30.56
N VAL A 411 -26.78 -18.51 -31.24
CA VAL A 411 -27.84 -17.66 -30.70
C VAL A 411 -29.15 -17.99 -31.41
N ASP A 412 -30.28 -17.85 -30.71
CA ASP A 412 -31.57 -17.63 -31.37
C ASP A 412 -31.79 -16.11 -31.48
N ALA A 413 -31.62 -15.57 -32.68
CA ALA A 413 -31.77 -14.14 -32.96
C ALA A 413 -33.12 -13.81 -33.62
N VAL A 414 -34.05 -14.77 -33.72
CA VAL A 414 -35.36 -14.51 -34.31
C VAL A 414 -36.11 -13.48 -33.47
N GLY A 415 -36.50 -12.36 -34.09
CA GLY A 415 -37.17 -11.26 -33.42
C GLY A 415 -36.26 -10.45 -32.48
N ALA A 416 -34.93 -10.48 -32.68
CA ALA A 416 -34.01 -9.65 -31.92
C ALA A 416 -34.30 -8.16 -32.13
N THR A 417 -34.18 -7.37 -31.06
CA THR A 417 -34.34 -5.91 -31.07
C THR A 417 -33.04 -5.26 -30.59
N VAL A 418 -32.63 -4.15 -31.21
CA VAL A 418 -31.43 -3.40 -30.79
C VAL A 418 -31.55 -2.99 -29.33
N GLY A 419 -30.46 -3.13 -28.56
CA GLY A 419 -30.40 -2.82 -27.13
C GLY A 419 -31.13 -3.82 -26.21
N SER A 420 -31.87 -4.79 -26.76
CA SER A 420 -32.53 -5.84 -25.99
C SER A 420 -31.63 -7.07 -25.80
N PRO A 421 -31.71 -7.75 -24.65
CA PRO A 421 -30.78 -8.82 -24.33
C PRO A 421 -31.05 -10.13 -25.10
N LEU A 422 -29.97 -10.75 -25.56
CA LEU A 422 -29.89 -12.07 -26.18
C LEU A 422 -28.92 -12.96 -25.38
N ASP A 423 -29.24 -14.25 -25.28
CA ASP A 423 -28.34 -15.24 -24.70
C ASP A 423 -27.58 -15.98 -25.79
N VAL A 424 -26.27 -15.78 -25.82
CA VAL A 424 -25.36 -16.40 -26.80
C VAL A 424 -24.61 -17.52 -26.12
N VAL A 425 -24.69 -18.73 -26.66
CA VAL A 425 -23.90 -19.87 -26.20
C VAL A 425 -22.63 -19.96 -27.01
N VAL A 426 -21.50 -19.94 -26.30
CA VAL A 426 -20.15 -20.05 -26.86
C VAL A 426 -19.51 -21.34 -26.37
N THR A 427 -18.86 -22.08 -27.26
CA THR A 427 -18.16 -23.32 -26.92
C THR A 427 -16.87 -23.46 -27.73
N ALA A 428 -15.79 -23.84 -27.07
CA ALA A 428 -14.52 -24.20 -27.69
C ALA A 428 -14.11 -25.61 -27.23
N ALA A 429 -13.63 -26.43 -28.16
CA ALA A 429 -13.32 -27.85 -27.92
C ALA A 429 -11.87 -28.05 -27.42
N GLU A 430 -11.49 -27.36 -26.34
CA GLU A 430 -10.12 -27.36 -25.79
C GLU A 430 -10.15 -27.33 -24.25
N PRO A 431 -9.38 -28.18 -23.53
CA PRO A 431 -9.45 -28.30 -22.07
C PRO A 431 -8.81 -27.15 -21.28
N ALA A 432 -8.15 -26.20 -21.95
CA ALA A 432 -7.37 -25.13 -21.32
C ALA A 432 -7.91 -23.71 -21.56
N ILE A 433 -9.15 -23.55 -22.05
CA ILE A 433 -9.75 -22.23 -22.25
C ILE A 433 -9.88 -21.50 -20.91
N ALA A 434 -9.28 -20.32 -20.82
CA ALA A 434 -9.40 -19.43 -19.68
C ALA A 434 -10.63 -18.54 -19.79
N GLY A 435 -10.97 -18.11 -21.01
CA GLY A 435 -12.17 -17.32 -21.25
C GLY A 435 -12.35 -16.88 -22.70
N TYR A 436 -13.25 -15.92 -22.85
CA TYR A 436 -13.67 -15.36 -24.13
C TYR A 436 -13.58 -13.85 -24.12
N GLN A 437 -13.17 -13.29 -25.25
CA GLN A 437 -13.26 -11.87 -25.57
C GLN A 437 -14.46 -11.67 -26.48
N VAL A 438 -15.32 -10.70 -26.16
CA VAL A 438 -16.59 -10.45 -26.84
C VAL A 438 -16.74 -8.98 -27.17
N TRP A 439 -17.00 -8.64 -28.44
CA TRP A 439 -17.24 -7.26 -28.87
C TRP A 439 -18.15 -7.19 -30.08
N TRP A 440 -18.76 -6.02 -30.28
CA TRP A 440 -19.62 -5.74 -31.42
C TRP A 440 -18.91 -4.88 -32.46
N THR A 441 -19.25 -5.08 -33.73
CA THR A 441 -18.99 -4.12 -34.81
C THR A 441 -20.27 -3.82 -35.57
N ASN A 442 -20.42 -2.57 -36.02
CA ASN A 442 -21.56 -2.16 -36.83
C ASN A 442 -21.43 -2.77 -38.24
N GLY A 443 -22.56 -3.18 -38.83
CA GLY A 443 -22.63 -3.78 -40.15
C GLY A 443 -22.46 -5.30 -40.17
N GLY A 444 -22.58 -5.84 -41.38
CA GLY A 444 -22.43 -7.27 -41.65
C GLY A 444 -20.98 -7.74 -41.46
N ARG A 445 -20.81 -9.05 -41.39
CA ARG A 445 -19.53 -9.72 -41.16
C ARG A 445 -18.60 -9.47 -42.35
N PRO A 446 -17.50 -8.71 -42.19
CA PRO A 446 -16.47 -8.61 -43.21
C PRO A 446 -15.88 -9.96 -43.60
N VAL A 447 -15.31 -10.01 -44.80
CA VAL A 447 -14.61 -11.20 -45.33
C VAL A 447 -13.43 -11.60 -44.43
N MET A 448 -12.72 -10.63 -43.86
CA MET A 448 -11.66 -10.87 -42.89
C MET A 448 -12.17 -10.60 -41.47
N SER A 449 -11.92 -11.53 -40.56
CA SER A 449 -12.16 -11.31 -39.14
C SER A 449 -11.25 -10.18 -38.64
N PRO A 450 -11.76 -9.25 -37.82
CA PRO A 450 -10.90 -8.38 -37.04
C PRO A 450 -9.97 -9.23 -36.17
N ALA A 451 -8.80 -8.68 -35.87
CA ALA A 451 -7.94 -9.23 -34.85
C ALA A 451 -8.65 -9.14 -33.50
N ALA A 452 -8.49 -10.16 -32.65
CA ALA A 452 -8.91 -10.07 -31.26
C ALA A 452 -8.27 -8.84 -30.62
N PRO A 453 -9.02 -7.93 -29.97
CA PRO A 453 -8.45 -6.65 -29.54
C PRO A 453 -7.49 -6.76 -28.36
N VAL A 454 -7.54 -7.87 -27.62
CA VAL A 454 -6.57 -8.17 -26.56
C VAL A 454 -5.70 -9.36 -26.98
N THR A 455 -4.44 -9.10 -27.31
CA THR A 455 -3.49 -10.11 -27.80
C THR A 455 -2.27 -10.31 -26.90
N SER A 456 -2.21 -9.63 -25.76
CA SER A 456 -0.98 -9.54 -24.97
C SER A 456 -0.77 -10.76 -24.07
N TYR A 457 0.10 -11.66 -24.53
CA TYR A 457 0.69 -12.76 -23.75
C TYR A 457 1.79 -12.28 -22.78
N THR A 458 2.18 -11.00 -22.82
CA THR A 458 3.23 -10.42 -21.96
C THR A 458 2.69 -9.74 -20.70
N SER A 459 1.39 -9.47 -20.64
CA SER A 459 0.70 -8.91 -19.47
C SER A 459 0.02 -10.01 -18.63
N ALA A 460 -0.49 -9.66 -17.45
CA ALA A 460 -1.45 -10.50 -16.76
C ALA A 460 -2.59 -10.85 -17.74
N LEU A 461 -3.06 -12.11 -17.71
CA LEU A 461 -4.24 -12.48 -18.49
C LEU A 461 -5.39 -11.55 -18.08
N PRO A 462 -6.27 -11.17 -19.02
CA PRO A 462 -7.52 -10.54 -18.66
C PRO A 462 -8.22 -11.44 -17.64
N ASP A 463 -8.39 -10.95 -16.42
CA ASP A 463 -9.17 -11.67 -15.42
C ASP A 463 -10.61 -11.72 -15.95
N CYS A 464 -11.02 -12.94 -16.27
CA CYS A 464 -12.33 -13.20 -16.87
C CYS A 464 -13.49 -12.84 -15.92
N GLY A 465 -13.20 -12.65 -14.63
CA GLY A 465 -14.13 -12.17 -13.61
C GLY A 465 -14.24 -10.63 -13.53
N LEU A 466 -13.29 -9.87 -14.08
CA LEU A 466 -13.36 -8.39 -14.13
C LEU A 466 -14.44 -7.88 -15.10
N GLY A 467 -14.78 -8.70 -16.09
CA GLY A 467 -15.81 -8.40 -17.08
C GLY A 467 -15.36 -7.63 -18.32
N GLN A 468 -14.21 -6.93 -18.39
CA GLN A 468 -13.84 -6.14 -19.60
C GLN A 468 -12.38 -5.65 -19.70
N ALA A 469 -11.89 -5.46 -20.94
CA ALA A 469 -10.78 -4.59 -21.33
C ALA A 469 -11.20 -3.63 -22.48
N GLY A 470 -11.29 -2.31 -22.21
CA GLY A 470 -11.70 -1.33 -23.24
C GLY A 470 -13.18 -1.45 -23.62
N ALA A 471 -13.51 -1.64 -24.90
CA ALA A 471 -14.86 -1.96 -25.40
C ALA A 471 -15.13 -3.48 -25.48
N VAL A 472 -14.16 -4.32 -25.10
CA VAL A 472 -14.22 -5.78 -25.18
C VAL A 472 -14.61 -6.38 -23.85
N ARG A 473 -15.74 -7.09 -23.81
CA ARG A 473 -16.14 -7.84 -22.64
C ARG A 473 -15.33 -9.12 -22.53
N VAL A 474 -14.87 -9.45 -21.33
CA VAL A 474 -14.16 -10.70 -21.05
C VAL A 474 -15.04 -11.59 -20.18
N VAL A 475 -15.18 -12.86 -20.55
CA VAL A 475 -16.11 -13.80 -19.90
C VAL A 475 -15.40 -15.11 -19.60
N CYS A 476 -15.56 -15.63 -18.38
CA CYS A 476 -14.99 -16.92 -18.00
C CYS A 476 -15.66 -18.08 -18.78
N ALA A 477 -14.84 -19.06 -19.13
CA ALA A 477 -15.32 -20.36 -19.57
C ALA A 477 -15.51 -21.30 -18.36
N ASP A 478 -16.47 -22.22 -18.44
CA ASP A 478 -16.55 -23.35 -17.53
C ASP A 478 -15.46 -24.41 -17.82
N PRO A 479 -15.28 -25.44 -16.99
CA PRO A 479 -14.27 -26.48 -17.22
C PRO A 479 -14.43 -27.27 -18.53
N SER A 480 -15.60 -27.21 -19.19
CA SER A 480 -15.84 -27.82 -20.50
C SER A 480 -15.52 -26.89 -21.68
N GLY A 481 -15.04 -25.67 -21.39
CA GLY A 481 -14.84 -24.65 -22.41
C GLY A 481 -16.15 -24.04 -22.89
N ARG A 482 -17.26 -24.13 -22.14
CA ARG A 482 -18.55 -23.55 -22.52
C ARG A 482 -18.86 -22.30 -21.68
N THR A 483 -19.60 -21.36 -22.25
CA THR A 483 -20.18 -20.24 -21.50
C THR A 483 -21.46 -19.73 -22.17
N THR A 484 -22.33 -19.09 -21.39
CA THR A 484 -23.50 -18.35 -21.89
C THR A 484 -23.30 -16.88 -21.62
N ILE A 485 -23.44 -16.06 -22.66
CA ILE A 485 -23.12 -14.64 -22.64
C ILE A 485 -24.38 -13.85 -22.95
N ARG A 486 -24.82 -13.03 -22.00
CA ARG A 486 -25.85 -12.00 -22.20
C ARG A 486 -25.26 -10.83 -22.99
N VAL A 487 -25.78 -10.53 -24.17
CA VAL A 487 -25.37 -9.40 -25.03
C VAL A 487 -26.59 -8.73 -25.65
N ALA A 488 -26.46 -7.51 -26.18
CA ALA A 488 -27.52 -6.87 -26.96
C ALA A 488 -26.99 -6.39 -28.32
N PRO A 489 -27.73 -6.56 -29.44
CA PRO A 489 -27.35 -5.99 -30.73
C PRO A 489 -27.22 -4.47 -30.63
N VAL A 490 -26.24 -3.89 -31.32
CA VAL A 490 -25.91 -2.45 -31.24
C VAL A 490 -26.39 -1.64 -32.44
N GLU A 491 -26.78 -2.31 -33.52
CA GLU A 491 -27.32 -1.76 -34.77
C GLU A 491 -28.31 -2.75 -35.39
N ASP A 492 -29.12 -2.25 -36.33
CA ASP A 492 -30.07 -3.04 -37.14
C ASP A 492 -29.38 -4.21 -37.88
N LEU A 493 -28.13 -3.99 -38.30
CA LEU A 493 -27.20 -5.02 -38.70
C LEU A 493 -25.89 -4.82 -37.92
N SER A 494 -25.54 -5.80 -37.10
CA SER A 494 -24.29 -5.81 -36.34
C SER A 494 -23.68 -7.21 -36.31
N THR A 495 -22.37 -7.28 -36.09
CA THR A 495 -21.64 -8.55 -35.97
C THR A 495 -21.08 -8.68 -34.56
N LEU A 496 -21.46 -9.76 -33.86
CA LEU A 496 -20.87 -10.16 -32.60
C LEU A 496 -19.60 -10.96 -32.89
N TRP A 497 -18.48 -10.51 -32.35
CA TRP A 497 -17.20 -11.20 -32.45
C TRP A 497 -16.84 -11.86 -31.13
N VAL A 498 -16.35 -13.09 -31.22
CA VAL A 498 -15.90 -13.87 -30.07
C VAL A 498 -14.55 -14.51 -30.36
N ALA A 499 -13.55 -14.21 -29.54
CA ALA A 499 -12.25 -14.87 -29.56
C ALA A 499 -12.03 -15.64 -28.26
N ALA A 500 -11.61 -16.90 -28.35
CA ALA A 500 -11.24 -17.68 -27.17
C ALA A 500 -9.78 -17.37 -26.78
N TYR A 501 -9.47 -17.43 -25.50
CA TYR A 501 -8.07 -17.45 -25.05
C TYR A 501 -7.87 -18.52 -23.98
N ASP A 502 -6.71 -19.16 -24.02
CA ASP A 502 -6.34 -20.21 -23.07
C ASP A 502 -5.60 -19.67 -21.84
N ARG A 503 -5.23 -20.58 -20.94
CA ARG A 503 -4.48 -20.28 -19.70
C ARG A 503 -3.03 -19.86 -19.94
N ALA A 504 -2.45 -20.14 -21.12
CA ALA A 504 -1.13 -19.65 -21.50
C ALA A 504 -1.19 -18.23 -22.11
N GLY A 505 -2.37 -17.81 -22.58
CA GLY A 505 -2.62 -16.54 -23.25
C GLY A 505 -2.62 -16.65 -24.77
N ASN A 506 -2.67 -17.86 -25.34
CA ASN A 506 -2.89 -18.00 -26.77
C ASN A 506 -4.33 -17.61 -27.11
N VAL A 507 -4.48 -16.89 -28.21
CA VAL A 507 -5.80 -16.50 -28.74
C VAL A 507 -6.18 -17.44 -29.87
N SER A 508 -7.49 -17.72 -29.99
CA SER A 508 -8.03 -18.57 -31.02
C SER A 508 -7.55 -18.19 -32.41
N TYR A 509 -7.28 -19.17 -33.26
CA TYR A 509 -6.82 -18.92 -34.62
C TYR A 509 -7.23 -20.04 -35.57
N ASP A 510 -7.78 -19.67 -36.72
CA ASP A 510 -7.95 -20.57 -37.87
C ASP A 510 -6.98 -20.17 -38.98
N SER A 511 -6.10 -21.10 -39.35
CA SER A 511 -5.09 -20.90 -40.39
C SER A 511 -5.68 -20.81 -41.80
N VAL A 512 -6.85 -21.41 -42.04
CA VAL A 512 -7.51 -21.43 -43.35
C VAL A 512 -8.14 -20.06 -43.62
N SER A 513 -8.97 -19.57 -42.70
CA SER A 513 -9.60 -18.25 -42.83
C SER A 513 -8.72 -17.08 -42.38
N LYS A 514 -7.55 -17.37 -41.77
CA LYS A 514 -6.67 -16.40 -41.10
C LYS A 514 -7.42 -15.54 -40.06
N ALA A 515 -8.46 -16.10 -39.45
CA ALA A 515 -9.30 -15.42 -38.47
C ALA A 515 -8.85 -15.74 -37.05
N SER A 516 -8.94 -14.76 -36.16
CA SER A 516 -8.70 -14.95 -34.72
C SER A 516 -9.96 -14.90 -33.86
N ALA A 517 -11.11 -14.64 -34.49
CA ALA A 517 -12.40 -14.54 -33.84
C ALA A 517 -13.50 -15.15 -34.72
N ALA A 518 -14.49 -15.74 -34.07
CA ALA A 518 -15.73 -16.16 -34.69
C ALA A 518 -16.69 -14.97 -34.76
N GLY A 519 -17.24 -14.71 -35.95
CA GLY A 519 -18.20 -13.64 -36.19
C GLY A 519 -19.61 -14.19 -36.42
N LEU A 520 -20.57 -13.67 -35.66
CA LEU A 520 -21.99 -13.98 -35.77
C LEU A 520 -22.74 -12.71 -36.18
N GLU A 521 -23.30 -12.70 -37.40
CA GLU A 521 -24.16 -11.61 -37.84
C GLU A 521 -25.51 -11.68 -37.15
N VAL A 522 -25.98 -10.53 -36.67
CA VAL A 522 -27.30 -10.37 -36.07
C VAL A 522 -28.03 -9.26 -36.80
N ARG A 523 -29.22 -9.60 -37.32
CA ARG A 523 -30.19 -8.63 -37.83
C ARG A 523 -31.22 -8.40 -36.74
N ALA A 524 -31.35 -7.15 -36.31
CA ALA A 524 -32.24 -6.76 -35.25
C ALA A 524 -33.19 -5.67 -35.74
N GLU A 525 -34.41 -5.67 -35.22
CA GLU A 525 -35.35 -4.57 -35.42
C GLU A 525 -34.93 -3.37 -34.55
N LEU A 526 -35.22 -2.16 -35.02
CA LEU A 526 -35.04 -0.96 -34.21
C LEU A 526 -35.98 -1.02 -32.99
N PRO A 527 -35.57 -0.44 -31.84
CA PRO A 527 -36.41 -0.48 -30.65
C PRO A 527 -37.68 0.34 -30.87
N ASP A 528 -38.79 -0.12 -30.30
CA ASP A 528 -40.03 0.65 -30.28
C ASP A 528 -39.82 1.95 -29.48
N LEU A 529 -39.97 3.08 -30.17
CA LEU A 529 -39.79 4.41 -29.59
C LEU A 529 -41.08 4.94 -28.95
N SER A 530 -42.22 4.26 -29.10
CA SER A 530 -43.53 4.72 -28.63
C SER A 530 -43.65 4.89 -27.12
N THR A 531 -42.78 4.22 -26.36
CA THR A 531 -42.68 4.35 -24.90
C THR A 531 -41.62 5.37 -24.47
N GLY A 532 -41.02 6.10 -25.42
CA GLY A 532 -40.10 7.19 -25.16
C GLY A 532 -40.80 8.49 -24.78
N HIS A 533 -40.00 9.52 -24.55
CA HIS A 533 -40.44 10.86 -24.20
C HIS A 533 -39.68 11.88 -25.03
N VAL A 534 -40.41 12.84 -25.61
CA VAL A 534 -39.81 13.93 -26.40
C VAL A 534 -40.47 15.23 -26.01
N TRP A 535 -39.71 16.11 -25.38
CA TRP A 535 -40.20 17.39 -24.87
C TRP A 535 -39.76 18.54 -25.76
N SER A 536 -40.76 19.26 -26.25
CA SER A 536 -40.61 20.48 -27.04
C SER A 536 -41.57 21.55 -26.53
N ALA A 537 -41.21 22.82 -26.67
CA ALA A 537 -42.17 23.88 -26.46
C ALA A 537 -43.15 23.98 -27.62
N ASP A 538 -44.37 24.41 -27.32
CA ASP A 538 -45.38 24.71 -28.34
C ASP A 538 -45.20 26.12 -28.93
N ASP A 539 -44.69 27.07 -28.13
CA ASP A 539 -44.44 28.45 -28.53
C ASP A 539 -43.33 29.09 -27.65
N VAL A 540 -43.10 30.39 -27.86
CA VAL A 540 -42.06 31.18 -27.19
C VAL A 540 -42.42 31.61 -25.76
N ASP A 541 -43.63 31.38 -25.30
CA ASP A 541 -44.11 31.74 -23.96
C ASP A 541 -44.57 30.50 -23.15
N ALA A 542 -44.24 29.31 -23.63
CA ALA A 542 -44.70 28.05 -23.08
C ALA A 542 -44.28 27.89 -21.61
N MET A 543 -45.27 27.72 -20.73
CA MET A 543 -45.03 27.42 -19.30
C MET A 543 -44.79 25.92 -19.04
N THR A 544 -44.97 25.09 -20.05
CA THR A 544 -44.79 23.64 -20.01
C THR A 544 -44.21 23.15 -21.33
N LEU A 545 -43.24 22.23 -21.29
CA LEU A 545 -42.87 21.46 -22.46
C LEU A 545 -43.83 20.29 -22.62
N THR A 546 -44.44 20.19 -23.79
CA THR A 546 -45.34 19.10 -24.14
C THR A 546 -44.53 17.86 -24.46
N ASP A 547 -44.87 16.75 -23.82
CA ASP A 547 -44.37 15.43 -24.21
C ASP A 547 -45.12 14.98 -25.48
N ARG A 548 -44.39 14.86 -26.60
CA ARG A 548 -44.96 14.55 -27.92
C ARG A 548 -45.23 13.07 -28.14
N VAL A 549 -44.62 12.21 -27.32
CA VAL A 549 -44.68 10.76 -27.46
C VAL A 549 -45.40 10.13 -26.28
N GLY A 550 -45.04 10.54 -25.05
CA GLY A 550 -45.64 10.06 -23.82
C GLY A 550 -46.68 11.04 -23.25
N ALA A 551 -46.80 11.02 -21.92
CA ALA A 551 -47.70 11.89 -21.16
C ALA A 551 -47.00 12.65 -20.01
N ALA A 552 -45.66 12.68 -20.02
CA ALA A 552 -44.85 13.18 -18.91
C ALA A 552 -44.40 14.64 -19.14
N SER A 553 -45.33 15.58 -19.35
CA SER A 553 -45.00 16.99 -19.60
C SER A 553 -44.10 17.61 -18.51
N ILE A 554 -43.24 18.56 -18.92
CA ILE A 554 -42.28 19.23 -18.03
C ILE A 554 -42.76 20.66 -17.75
N PRO A 555 -43.13 21.02 -16.50
CA PRO A 555 -43.27 22.41 -16.12
C PRO A 555 -41.94 23.15 -16.27
N VAL A 556 -41.97 24.30 -16.93
CA VAL A 556 -40.80 25.16 -17.05
C VAL A 556 -40.59 25.82 -15.69
N GLY A 557 -39.46 25.52 -15.06
CA GLY A 557 -39.11 26.12 -13.78
C GLY A 557 -38.81 27.61 -13.95
N GLY A 558 -38.85 28.35 -12.85
CA GLY A 558 -38.51 29.77 -12.81
C GLY A 558 -37.02 30.07 -13.03
N ASN A 559 -36.35 29.37 -13.95
CA ASN A 559 -34.93 29.45 -14.25
C ASN A 559 -34.62 29.39 -15.74
N ALA A 560 -35.63 29.42 -16.61
CA ALA A 560 -35.45 29.46 -18.05
C ALA A 560 -36.14 30.71 -18.62
N GLY A 561 -35.37 31.54 -19.32
CA GLY A 561 -35.93 32.54 -20.24
C GLY A 561 -36.25 31.88 -21.58
N TRP A 562 -37.21 32.40 -22.33
CA TRP A 562 -37.44 31.98 -23.72
C TRP A 562 -36.82 32.98 -24.68
N ALA A 563 -36.27 32.49 -25.79
CA ALA A 563 -35.92 33.34 -26.94
C ALA A 563 -36.03 32.54 -28.23
N SER A 564 -36.97 32.89 -29.11
CA SER A 564 -36.86 32.56 -30.53
C SER A 564 -35.97 33.61 -31.19
N ALA A 565 -34.82 33.20 -31.72
CA ALA A 565 -34.23 33.95 -32.82
C ALA A 565 -35.07 33.64 -34.08
N ASP A 566 -35.16 34.57 -35.03
CA ASP A 566 -35.88 34.35 -36.28
C ASP A 566 -35.38 33.07 -36.98
N GLY A 567 -36.26 32.08 -37.12
CA GLY A 567 -35.97 30.79 -37.78
C GLY A 567 -35.39 29.68 -36.90
N GLU A 568 -35.29 29.85 -35.57
CA GLU A 568 -34.96 28.76 -34.62
C GLU A 568 -36.22 28.29 -33.86
N ASP A 569 -36.31 26.98 -33.56
CA ASP A 569 -37.36 26.41 -32.69
C ASP A 569 -37.34 27.07 -31.28
N PRO A 570 -38.48 27.10 -30.57
CA PRO A 570 -38.51 27.55 -29.18
C PRO A 570 -37.49 26.79 -28.31
N GLN A 571 -36.64 27.52 -27.59
CA GLN A 571 -35.54 26.97 -26.79
C GLN A 571 -35.54 27.53 -25.35
N LEU A 572 -35.25 26.67 -24.39
CA LEU A 572 -35.03 27.06 -22.99
C LEU A 572 -33.66 27.75 -22.86
N ARG A 573 -33.62 28.97 -22.32
CA ARG A 573 -32.38 29.71 -22.05
C ARG A 573 -32.05 29.67 -20.56
N PHE A 574 -30.88 29.15 -20.23
CA PHE A 574 -30.39 29.10 -18.86
C PHE A 574 -29.25 30.10 -18.68
N LEU A 575 -29.30 30.85 -17.59
CA LEU A 575 -28.18 31.66 -17.12
C LEU A 575 -27.28 30.76 -16.27
N GLY A 576 -25.97 30.78 -16.53
CA GLY A 576 -25.02 30.13 -15.64
C GLY A 576 -25.16 30.69 -14.22
N MET A 577 -25.50 29.82 -13.26
CA MET A 577 -25.75 30.19 -11.86
C MET A 577 -24.82 29.44 -10.90
N VAL A 578 -24.77 29.90 -9.65
CA VAL A 578 -24.07 29.27 -8.53
C VAL A 578 -25.00 29.26 -7.32
N SER A 579 -25.15 28.11 -6.67
CA SER A 579 -25.94 28.01 -5.43
C SER A 579 -25.25 28.75 -4.29
N LEU A 580 -26.02 29.54 -3.55
CA LEU A 580 -25.62 30.19 -2.31
C LEU A 580 -26.22 29.41 -1.14
N ASN A 581 -25.36 28.90 -0.27
CA ASN A 581 -25.72 27.98 0.79
C ASN A 581 -25.41 28.57 2.17
N GLY A 582 -26.29 28.35 3.14
CA GLY A 582 -26.09 28.67 4.55
C GLY A 582 -25.46 27.49 5.27
N TYR A 583 -24.49 27.77 6.13
CA TYR A 583 -23.76 26.80 6.93
C TYR A 583 -23.67 27.24 8.39
N ALA A 584 -23.64 26.28 9.30
CA ALA A 584 -23.41 26.50 10.72
C ALA A 584 -22.30 25.61 11.26
N LYS A 585 -21.55 26.12 12.24
CA LYS A 585 -20.49 25.39 12.94
C LYS A 585 -20.96 24.94 14.32
N PRO A 586 -20.81 23.64 14.67
CA PRO A 586 -21.04 23.18 16.04
C PRO A 586 -20.15 23.95 17.03
N GLY A 587 -20.75 24.59 18.02
CA GLY A 587 -20.05 25.43 19.00
C GLY A 587 -20.09 26.95 18.72
N GLY A 588 -20.72 27.38 17.62
CA GLY A 588 -21.02 28.79 17.33
C GLY A 588 -20.35 29.33 16.07
N GLY A 589 -21.11 30.04 15.24
CA GLY A 589 -20.67 30.66 13.99
C GLY A 589 -21.51 30.22 12.79
N HIS A 590 -21.93 31.18 11.97
CA HIS A 590 -22.59 30.94 10.69
C HIS A 590 -21.74 31.47 9.53
N ALA A 591 -21.94 30.86 8.37
CA ALA A 591 -21.29 31.28 7.15
C ALA A 591 -22.27 31.10 5.98
N THR A 592 -22.12 31.94 4.97
CA THR A 592 -22.85 31.83 3.70
C THR A 592 -21.87 31.73 2.56
N GLU A 593 -22.02 30.70 1.74
CA GLU A 593 -20.96 30.29 0.83
C GLU A 593 -21.47 29.46 -0.35
N LYS A 594 -20.69 29.39 -1.45
CA LYS A 594 -21.06 28.56 -2.60
C LYS A 594 -20.87 27.07 -2.37
N ASP A 595 -19.87 26.68 -1.56
CA ASP A 595 -19.51 25.30 -1.26
C ASP A 595 -18.84 25.18 0.13
N ALA A 596 -18.74 23.95 0.65
CA ALA A 596 -18.17 23.70 1.96
C ALA A 596 -16.62 23.76 1.99
N ALA A 597 -15.94 23.78 0.84
CA ALA A 597 -14.49 23.60 0.77
C ALA A 597 -13.71 24.72 1.48
N SER A 598 -14.31 25.91 1.50
CA SER A 598 -13.76 27.09 2.20
C SER A 598 -14.16 27.22 3.67
N LEU A 599 -14.92 26.27 4.22
CA LEU A 599 -15.52 26.34 5.56
C LEU A 599 -15.27 25.06 6.38
N PRO A 600 -14.03 24.83 6.86
CA PRO A 600 -13.72 23.62 7.64
C PRO A 600 -14.49 23.59 8.97
N GLY A 601 -15.15 22.46 9.22
CA GLY A 601 -15.94 22.21 10.43
C GLY A 601 -17.36 22.80 10.42
N PHE A 602 -17.78 23.41 9.31
CA PHE A 602 -19.15 23.84 9.10
C PHE A 602 -20.01 22.73 8.47
N VAL A 603 -21.28 22.69 8.83
CA VAL A 603 -22.30 21.78 8.29
C VAL A 603 -23.31 22.58 7.50
N LEU A 604 -23.74 22.05 6.35
CA LEU A 604 -24.77 22.66 5.51
C LEU A 604 -26.10 22.73 6.27
N GLU A 605 -26.71 23.90 6.32
CA GLU A 605 -28.06 24.08 6.88
C GLU A 605 -29.12 24.07 5.77
N SER A 606 -28.92 24.88 4.73
CA SER A 606 -29.86 25.00 3.61
C SER A 606 -29.26 25.72 2.40
N THR A 607 -29.85 25.51 1.22
CA THR A 607 -29.61 26.36 0.05
C THR A 607 -30.55 27.57 0.10
N ILE A 608 -29.98 28.77 0.07
CA ILE A 608 -30.72 30.05 0.22
C ILE A 608 -31.31 30.49 -1.12
N GLY A 609 -30.54 30.37 -2.20
CA GLY A 609 -30.90 30.79 -3.56
C GLY A 609 -29.70 30.74 -4.49
N GLN A 610 -29.80 31.36 -5.67
CA GLN A 610 -28.80 31.28 -6.72
C GLN A 610 -28.30 32.67 -7.11
N LEU A 611 -26.99 32.79 -7.24
CA LEU A 611 -26.30 33.93 -7.81
C LEU A 611 -26.04 33.68 -9.30
N ALA A 612 -25.99 34.72 -10.11
CA ALA A 612 -25.41 34.60 -11.43
C ALA A 612 -23.90 34.31 -11.32
N ARG A 613 -23.38 33.48 -12.22
CA ARG A 613 -22.00 33.01 -12.19
C ARG A 613 -21.01 34.18 -12.29
N TYR A 614 -19.97 34.14 -11.47
CA TYR A 614 -18.85 35.07 -11.48
C TYR A 614 -17.56 34.33 -11.82
N GLY A 615 -16.68 34.96 -12.61
CA GLY A 615 -15.35 34.42 -12.94
C GLY A 615 -15.07 34.39 -14.44
N SER A 616 -13.99 33.68 -14.82
CA SER A 616 -13.55 33.58 -16.21
C SER A 616 -14.64 33.02 -17.11
N GLY A 617 -14.90 33.70 -18.24
CA GLY A 617 -15.92 33.32 -19.22
C GLY A 617 -17.36 33.66 -18.84
N ALA A 618 -17.64 34.13 -17.62
CA ALA A 618 -18.98 34.56 -17.23
C ALA A 618 -19.25 36.01 -17.68
N VAL A 619 -20.39 36.24 -18.33
CA VAL A 619 -20.86 37.59 -18.66
C VAL A 619 -21.68 38.12 -17.50
N GLN A 620 -21.29 39.27 -16.94
CA GLN A 620 -22.04 39.91 -15.86
C GLN A 620 -23.44 40.31 -16.35
N PRO A 621 -24.54 39.81 -15.74
CA PRO A 621 -25.88 40.23 -16.12
C PRO A 621 -26.14 41.70 -15.75
N SER A 622 -26.98 42.38 -16.53
CA SER A 622 -27.37 43.76 -16.25
C SER A 622 -28.05 43.90 -14.88
N GLY A 623 -27.81 45.02 -14.18
CA GLY A 623 -28.44 45.29 -12.88
C GLY A 623 -27.91 44.42 -11.73
N THR A 624 -26.75 43.79 -11.90
CA THR A 624 -26.09 42.98 -10.87
C THR A 624 -24.81 43.63 -10.34
N GLN A 625 -24.37 43.19 -9.18
CA GLN A 625 -23.06 43.51 -8.59
C GLN A 625 -22.46 42.27 -7.91
N VAL A 626 -21.17 42.27 -7.66
CA VAL A 626 -20.51 41.14 -6.99
C VAL A 626 -20.92 41.09 -5.52
N LEU A 627 -21.37 39.93 -5.06
CA LEU A 627 -21.55 39.63 -3.65
C LEU A 627 -20.26 38.99 -3.12
N TYR A 628 -19.82 39.35 -1.92
CA TYR A 628 -18.61 38.84 -1.31
C TYR A 628 -18.92 38.15 0.02
N ALA A 629 -18.26 37.01 0.29
CA ALA A 629 -18.09 36.52 1.65
C ALA A 629 -16.86 37.15 2.28
N CYS A 630 -17.07 37.79 3.42
CA CYS A 630 -16.05 38.47 4.19
C CYS A 630 -15.80 37.70 5.47
N ALA A 631 -14.56 37.24 5.69
CA ALA A 631 -14.20 36.53 6.91
C ALA A 631 -14.54 37.38 8.14
N TYR A 632 -15.28 36.81 9.08
CA TYR A 632 -15.68 37.50 10.31
C TYR A 632 -15.97 36.49 11.42
N GLY A 633 -15.34 36.70 12.59
CA GLY A 633 -15.50 35.78 13.73
C GLY A 633 -15.10 34.35 13.36
N ALA A 634 -15.95 33.38 13.73
CA ALA A 634 -15.74 31.98 13.40
C ALA A 634 -16.22 31.60 11.99
N GLY A 635 -16.92 32.50 11.28
CA GLY A 635 -17.56 32.25 9.99
C GLY A 635 -17.36 33.42 9.01
N ASN A 636 -18.44 33.88 8.37
CA ASN A 636 -18.35 34.99 7.42
C ASN A 636 -19.59 35.91 7.44
N MET A 637 -19.45 37.08 6.83
CA MET A 637 -20.55 38.01 6.59
C MET A 637 -20.64 38.36 5.11
N LEU A 638 -21.86 38.57 4.61
CA LEU A 638 -22.06 39.01 3.23
C LEU A 638 -21.86 40.52 3.08
N SER A 639 -21.12 40.94 2.05
CA SER A 639 -20.96 42.35 1.67
C SER A 639 -21.07 42.52 0.16
N ARG A 640 -21.49 43.71 -0.27
CA ARG A 640 -21.49 44.13 -1.68
C ARG A 640 -20.21 44.91 -2.04
N ALA A 641 -19.37 45.19 -1.06
CA ALA A 641 -18.12 45.92 -1.23
C ALA A 641 -16.95 44.95 -1.07
N ALA A 642 -15.98 45.03 -1.98
CA ALA A 642 -14.80 44.17 -1.94
C ALA A 642 -13.96 44.37 -0.67
N ASN A 643 -14.01 45.55 -0.03
CA ASN A 643 -13.35 45.86 1.23
C ASN A 643 -14.18 45.47 2.47
N CYS A 644 -15.21 44.64 2.31
CA CYS A 644 -15.98 44.07 3.41
C CYS A 644 -16.60 45.11 4.34
N ASP A 645 -17.15 46.18 3.78
CA ASP A 645 -17.73 47.31 4.51
C ASP A 645 -16.76 47.94 5.53
N GLY A 646 -15.44 47.81 5.30
CA GLY A 646 -14.38 48.31 6.19
C GLY A 646 -13.97 47.36 7.31
N ALA A 647 -14.51 46.12 7.35
CA ALA A 647 -14.24 45.17 8.42
C ALA A 647 -12.93 44.37 8.29
N GLY A 648 -12.18 44.46 7.18
CA GLY A 648 -10.92 43.74 7.03
C GLY A 648 -10.50 43.44 5.59
N PRO A 649 -9.84 42.28 5.32
CA PRO A 649 -9.23 41.95 4.04
C PRO A 649 -10.25 41.86 2.90
N THR A 650 -9.76 41.84 1.66
CA THR A 650 -10.61 41.73 0.47
C THR A 650 -11.51 40.50 0.55
N GLY A 651 -12.82 40.71 0.45
CA GLY A 651 -13.81 39.65 0.49
C GLY A 651 -13.66 38.72 -0.71
N ARG A 652 -14.06 37.45 -0.54
CA ARG A 652 -14.04 36.48 -1.62
C ARG A 652 -15.32 36.56 -2.45
N PRO A 653 -15.24 36.65 -3.78
CA PRO A 653 -16.42 36.77 -4.61
C PRO A 653 -17.29 35.50 -4.63
N LEU A 654 -18.57 35.74 -4.33
CA LEU A 654 -19.82 34.97 -4.46
C LEU A 654 -20.16 34.48 -5.86
N GLY A 655 -20.28 35.47 -6.73
CA GLY A 655 -21.32 35.48 -7.74
C GLY A 655 -21.91 36.89 -7.85
N TYR A 656 -22.70 37.10 -8.88
CA TYR A 656 -23.43 38.34 -9.12
C TYR A 656 -24.82 38.27 -8.47
N VAL A 657 -25.12 39.25 -7.62
CA VAL A 657 -26.43 39.44 -6.98
C VAL A 657 -27.17 40.58 -7.67
N TRP A 658 -28.49 40.45 -7.84
CA TRP A 658 -29.32 41.49 -8.46
C TRP A 658 -29.64 42.62 -7.49
N ALA A 659 -29.66 43.85 -8.00
CA ALA A 659 -29.91 45.04 -7.19
C ALA A 659 -31.40 45.21 -6.81
N SER A 660 -32.32 44.66 -7.61
CA SER A 660 -33.76 44.70 -7.37
C SER A 660 -34.44 43.42 -7.90
N ALA A 661 -35.65 43.13 -7.40
CA ALA A 661 -36.45 42.01 -7.91
C ALA A 661 -36.74 42.12 -9.41
N SER A 662 -36.96 43.34 -9.92
CA SER A 662 -37.24 43.60 -11.34
C SER A 662 -36.03 43.50 -12.26
N ALA A 663 -34.82 43.42 -11.70
CA ALA A 663 -33.59 43.26 -12.49
C ALA A 663 -33.31 41.80 -12.86
N LEU A 664 -33.99 40.84 -12.22
CA LEU A 664 -33.89 39.44 -12.60
C LEU A 664 -34.51 39.23 -14.00
N PRO A 665 -33.92 38.37 -14.84
CA PRO A 665 -34.49 38.05 -16.14
C PRO A 665 -35.89 37.44 -16.03
N ALA A 666 -36.69 37.61 -17.09
CA ALA A 666 -38.04 37.05 -17.15
C ALA A 666 -38.02 35.54 -16.90
N GLY A 667 -39.00 35.05 -16.14
CA GLY A 667 -39.07 33.66 -15.67
C GLY A 667 -38.48 33.45 -14.29
N TYR A 668 -37.57 34.30 -13.79
CA TYR A 668 -36.93 34.09 -12.48
C TYR A 668 -37.74 34.62 -11.30
N THR A 669 -37.85 33.83 -10.23
CA THR A 669 -38.45 34.26 -8.96
C THR A 669 -37.39 34.89 -8.07
N ALA A 670 -37.58 36.16 -7.68
CA ALA A 670 -36.63 36.88 -6.83
C ALA A 670 -36.75 36.49 -5.34
N VAL A 671 -35.60 36.30 -4.68
CA VAL A 671 -35.50 36.09 -3.22
C VAL A 671 -34.60 37.18 -2.65
N GLU A 672 -35.17 38.09 -1.86
CA GLU A 672 -34.37 39.08 -1.16
C GLU A 672 -33.59 38.43 -0.01
N ILE A 673 -32.32 38.79 0.14
CA ILE A 673 -31.48 38.32 1.25
C ILE A 673 -31.07 39.46 2.17
N PHE A 674 -31.13 39.20 3.47
CA PHE A 674 -30.78 40.14 4.53
C PHE A 674 -29.59 39.62 5.32
N ARG A 675 -28.70 40.54 5.69
CA ARG A 675 -27.61 40.25 6.64
C ARG A 675 -28.10 40.51 8.05
N CYS A 676 -28.14 39.47 8.89
CA CYS A 676 -28.48 39.57 10.30
C CYS A 676 -27.23 39.39 11.17
N ARG A 677 -27.16 40.16 12.26
CA ARG A 677 -26.06 40.07 13.24
C ARG A 677 -26.57 39.75 14.63
N VAL A 678 -25.94 38.76 15.28
CA VAL A 678 -26.16 38.43 16.69
C VAL A 678 -24.82 38.35 17.41
N GLY A 679 -24.56 39.28 18.35
CA GLY A 679 -23.24 39.40 18.96
C GLY A 679 -22.13 39.63 17.92
N ASN A 680 -21.18 38.70 17.85
CA ASN A 680 -20.06 38.66 16.90
C ASN A 680 -20.28 37.68 15.72
N ASP A 681 -21.52 37.22 15.52
CA ASP A 681 -21.87 36.27 14.48
C ASP A 681 -22.83 36.88 13.45
N TYR A 682 -22.64 36.47 12.20
CA TYR A 682 -23.41 36.94 11.05
C TYR A 682 -24.03 35.77 10.32
N PHE A 683 -25.30 35.91 9.95
CA PHE A 683 -25.98 34.91 9.13
C PHE A 683 -26.88 35.57 8.10
N THR A 684 -27.21 34.81 7.07
CA THR A 684 -28.06 35.27 5.95
C THR A 684 -29.45 34.68 6.10
N THR A 685 -30.48 35.51 5.91
CA THR A 685 -31.88 35.08 5.91
C THR A 685 -32.63 35.68 4.73
N THR A 686 -33.77 35.09 4.39
CA THR A 686 -34.69 35.59 3.37
C THR A 686 -35.82 36.44 3.95
N THR A 687 -35.79 36.72 5.26
CA THR A 687 -36.82 37.50 5.96
C THR A 687 -36.22 38.73 6.63
N SER A 688 -36.89 39.88 6.53
CA SER A 688 -36.39 41.13 7.11
C SER A 688 -36.46 41.19 8.64
N ALA A 689 -37.16 40.25 9.29
CA ALA A 689 -37.36 40.28 10.74
C ALA A 689 -36.13 39.84 11.54
N CYS A 690 -35.18 39.11 10.94
CA CYS A 690 -34.02 38.48 11.59
C CYS A 690 -34.40 37.61 12.83
N PRO A 691 -34.22 36.28 12.78
CA PRO A 691 -34.49 35.40 13.92
C PRO A 691 -33.76 35.78 15.23
N SER A 692 -34.33 35.37 16.36
CA SER A 692 -33.66 35.36 17.68
C SER A 692 -33.16 36.73 18.19
N GLY A 693 -33.81 37.82 17.80
CA GLY A 693 -33.45 39.17 18.23
C GLY A 693 -32.18 39.73 17.56
N ALA A 694 -31.74 39.12 16.47
CA ALA A 694 -30.60 39.60 15.68
C ALA A 694 -30.93 40.94 14.99
N VAL A 695 -29.91 41.78 14.83
CA VAL A 695 -30.02 43.08 14.17
C VAL A 695 -29.99 42.90 12.66
N ASN A 696 -31.02 43.38 11.96
CA ASN A 696 -31.02 43.45 10.50
C ASN A 696 -30.14 44.61 10.01
N GLU A 697 -29.06 44.31 9.29
CA GLU A 697 -28.15 45.29 8.70
C GLU A 697 -28.44 45.58 7.21
N GLY A 698 -29.67 45.30 6.81
CA GLY A 698 -30.25 45.61 5.51
C GLY A 698 -30.04 44.51 4.46
N SER A 699 -30.69 44.74 3.32
CA SER A 699 -30.64 43.87 2.16
C SER A 699 -29.22 43.77 1.57
N ARG A 700 -28.86 42.58 1.10
CA ARG A 700 -27.65 42.32 0.30
C ARG A 700 -27.95 42.05 -1.16
N GLY A 701 -29.20 42.29 -1.57
CA GLY A 701 -29.69 42.15 -2.93
C GLY A 701 -30.64 40.97 -3.08
N PHE A 702 -30.90 40.59 -4.33
CA PHE A 702 -31.85 39.57 -4.71
C PHE A 702 -31.12 38.40 -5.38
N LEU A 703 -31.46 37.19 -4.96
CA LEU A 703 -31.08 35.93 -5.58
C LEU A 703 -32.18 35.44 -6.51
N ALA A 704 -31.83 34.59 -7.46
CA ALA A 704 -32.80 33.76 -8.18
C ALA A 704 -33.21 32.58 -7.29
N LYS A 705 -34.51 32.26 -7.22
CA LYS A 705 -35.00 31.05 -6.58
C LYS A 705 -34.91 29.88 -7.55
N TYR A 706 -34.16 28.84 -7.19
CA TYR A 706 -34.15 27.63 -7.99
C TYR A 706 -35.52 26.95 -7.99
N GLN A 707 -36.07 26.82 -9.19
CA GLN A 707 -37.19 25.94 -9.49
C GLN A 707 -36.75 25.09 -10.68
N PRO A 708 -36.69 23.75 -10.54
CA PRO A 708 -36.21 22.89 -11.60
C PRO A 708 -37.19 22.88 -12.77
N THR A 709 -36.66 22.92 -14.00
CA THR A 709 -37.40 22.48 -15.19
C THR A 709 -37.27 20.96 -15.26
N ALA A 710 -38.27 20.24 -14.75
CA ALA A 710 -38.16 18.80 -14.53
C ALA A 710 -39.46 18.02 -14.72
N THR A 711 -39.33 16.74 -15.05
CA THR A 711 -40.46 15.80 -15.16
C THR A 711 -41.02 15.41 -13.78
N ALA A 712 -42.12 14.66 -13.77
CA ALA A 712 -42.41 13.81 -12.61
C ALA A 712 -41.32 12.72 -12.43
N PRO A 713 -41.11 12.17 -11.23
CA PRO A 713 -40.20 11.04 -11.00
C PRO A 713 -40.59 9.80 -11.81
N GLY A 714 -39.61 8.92 -12.08
CA GLY A 714 -39.84 7.58 -12.65
C GLY A 714 -39.74 7.48 -14.17
N VAL A 715 -39.31 8.54 -14.87
CA VAL A 715 -39.17 8.57 -16.33
C VAL A 715 -37.98 7.72 -16.83
N VAL A 716 -36.92 7.58 -16.03
CA VAL A 716 -35.74 6.77 -16.36
C VAL A 716 -35.44 5.79 -15.22
N ASP A 717 -35.12 4.56 -15.58
CA ASP A 717 -34.57 3.55 -14.68
C ASP A 717 -33.08 3.34 -15.03
N THR A 718 -32.18 3.89 -14.21
CA THR A 718 -30.73 3.86 -14.48
C THR A 718 -30.11 2.46 -14.37
N THR A 719 -30.84 1.47 -13.84
CA THR A 719 -30.38 0.06 -13.83
C THR A 719 -30.63 -0.66 -15.15
N LYS A 720 -31.43 -0.05 -16.04
CA LYS A 720 -31.75 -0.56 -17.38
C LYS A 720 -31.10 0.30 -18.46
N SER A 721 -31.05 -0.21 -19.68
CA SER A 721 -30.55 0.55 -20.82
C SER A 721 -31.45 1.75 -21.10
N PHE A 722 -30.86 2.91 -21.38
CA PHE A 722 -31.60 4.11 -21.78
C PHE A 722 -30.73 5.04 -22.64
N THR A 723 -31.38 5.93 -23.38
CA THR A 723 -30.75 7.00 -24.13
C THR A 723 -31.37 8.33 -23.73
N VAL A 724 -30.54 9.33 -23.46
CA VAL A 724 -30.96 10.72 -23.27
C VAL A 724 -30.33 11.57 -24.37
N SER A 725 -31.10 12.45 -25.00
CA SER A 725 -30.60 13.35 -26.05
C SER A 725 -31.14 14.77 -25.86
N ALA A 726 -30.38 15.75 -26.33
CA ALA A 726 -30.80 17.14 -26.38
C ALA A 726 -30.09 17.89 -27.51
N ARG A 727 -30.75 18.92 -28.06
CA ARG A 727 -30.09 19.95 -28.87
C ARG A 727 -29.62 21.07 -27.96
N VAL A 728 -28.32 21.37 -28.02
CA VAL A 728 -27.65 22.24 -27.07
C VAL A 728 -26.85 23.32 -27.80
N LYS A 729 -27.01 24.57 -27.36
CA LYS A 729 -26.23 25.72 -27.80
C LYS A 729 -25.55 26.34 -26.57
N THR A 730 -24.24 26.20 -26.46
CA THR A 730 -23.45 26.59 -25.29
C THR A 730 -23.04 28.08 -25.33
N SER A 731 -22.79 28.69 -24.16
CA SER A 731 -22.29 30.07 -24.02
C SER A 731 -20.76 30.19 -23.94
N GLY A 732 -20.01 29.11 -24.17
CA GLY A 732 -18.52 29.11 -24.14
C GLY A 732 -17.91 28.71 -22.78
N GLN A 733 -18.66 27.97 -21.97
CA GLN A 733 -18.26 27.45 -20.67
C GLN A 733 -17.09 26.45 -20.76
N THR A 734 -16.16 26.53 -19.79
CA THR A 734 -15.06 25.58 -19.63
C THR A 734 -15.31 24.56 -18.51
N GLU A 735 -16.04 24.95 -17.48
CA GLU A 735 -16.48 24.06 -16.40
C GLU A 735 -17.62 23.15 -16.87
N ALA A 736 -17.66 21.93 -16.35
CA ALA A 736 -18.71 20.97 -16.65
C ALA A 736 -20.05 21.42 -16.02
N GLN A 737 -21.04 21.64 -16.88
CA GLN A 737 -22.40 22.03 -16.53
C GLN A 737 -23.38 20.99 -17.05
N ALA A 738 -24.44 20.71 -16.30
CA ALA A 738 -25.43 19.69 -16.63
C ALA A 738 -26.50 20.25 -17.58
N VAL A 739 -26.56 19.70 -18.78
CA VAL A 739 -27.61 19.99 -19.77
C VAL A 739 -28.89 19.24 -19.40
N VAL A 740 -28.79 17.93 -19.18
CA VAL A 740 -29.89 17.07 -18.75
C VAL A 740 -29.35 16.11 -17.69
N SER A 741 -30.06 15.93 -16.59
CA SER A 741 -29.69 14.98 -15.54
C SER A 741 -30.89 14.19 -15.06
N GLY A 742 -30.66 13.00 -14.50
CA GLY A 742 -31.67 12.22 -13.79
C GLY A 742 -31.40 12.31 -12.30
N SER A 743 -32.34 12.85 -11.53
CA SER A 743 -32.16 13.01 -10.09
C SER A 743 -32.22 11.66 -9.38
N GLY A 744 -31.32 11.43 -8.44
CA GLY A 744 -31.45 10.42 -7.40
C GLY A 744 -31.99 11.03 -6.11
N VAL A 745 -31.77 10.35 -4.98
CA VAL A 745 -32.18 10.86 -3.66
C VAL A 745 -31.31 12.04 -3.23
N SER A 746 -29.98 11.94 -3.42
CA SER A 746 -29.02 12.98 -3.03
C SER A 746 -28.13 13.45 -4.18
N ASP A 747 -27.79 12.57 -5.11
CA ASP A 747 -26.97 12.89 -6.28
C ASP A 747 -27.74 12.55 -7.56
N SER A 748 -27.42 13.19 -8.67
CA SER A 748 -27.94 12.76 -9.97
C SER A 748 -27.39 11.37 -10.34
N GLY A 749 -28.29 10.44 -10.71
CA GLY A 749 -27.94 9.10 -11.21
C GLY A 749 -27.29 9.13 -12.58
N PHE A 750 -27.63 10.10 -13.42
CA PHE A 750 -26.90 10.41 -14.64
C PHE A 750 -26.83 11.90 -14.90
N SER A 751 -25.86 12.34 -15.70
CA SER A 751 -25.80 13.70 -16.22
C SER A 751 -25.15 13.75 -17.59
N LEU A 752 -25.82 14.41 -18.53
CA LEU A 752 -25.29 14.86 -19.80
C LEU A 752 -24.75 16.27 -19.62
N GLN A 753 -23.47 16.47 -19.88
CA GLN A 753 -22.73 17.67 -19.49
C GLN A 753 -22.02 18.35 -20.65
N ALA A 754 -21.93 19.68 -20.57
CA ALA A 754 -21.14 20.55 -21.44
C ALA A 754 -20.07 21.27 -20.62
N GLY A 755 -18.82 21.25 -21.07
CA GLY A 755 -17.69 21.99 -20.48
C GLY A 755 -16.58 22.14 -21.52
N MET A 756 -15.31 21.88 -21.17
CA MET A 756 -14.25 21.77 -22.17
C MET A 756 -14.52 20.69 -23.23
N ASN A 757 -15.12 19.57 -22.80
CA ASN A 757 -15.57 18.48 -23.67
C ASN A 757 -17.01 18.12 -23.32
N TRP A 758 -17.72 17.51 -24.27
CA TRP A 758 -18.99 16.85 -23.97
C TRP A 758 -18.74 15.66 -23.05
N GLN A 759 -19.60 15.43 -22.05
CA GLN A 759 -19.47 14.28 -21.16
C GLN A 759 -20.83 13.67 -20.85
N PHE A 760 -20.86 12.35 -20.70
CA PHE A 760 -22.02 11.66 -20.15
C PHE A 760 -21.55 10.82 -18.97
N CYS A 761 -22.14 11.07 -17.81
CA CYS A 761 -21.76 10.45 -16.54
C CYS A 761 -22.93 9.62 -16.01
N LEU A 762 -22.60 8.45 -15.48
CA LEU A 762 -23.52 7.58 -14.73
C LEU A 762 -22.94 7.33 -13.33
N ARG A 763 -23.79 7.40 -12.31
CA ARG A 763 -23.43 7.26 -10.90
C ARG A 763 -24.36 6.26 -10.22
N ALA A 764 -23.76 5.25 -9.59
CA ALA A 764 -24.47 4.32 -8.73
C ALA A 764 -25.14 5.07 -7.57
N GLN A 765 -26.37 4.69 -7.25
CA GLN A 765 -27.20 5.21 -6.17
C GLN A 765 -27.25 4.29 -4.94
N GLY A 766 -26.65 3.10 -5.05
CA GLY A 766 -26.50 2.17 -3.92
C GLY A 766 -25.49 2.65 -2.86
N PRO A 767 -25.31 1.86 -1.77
CA PRO A 767 -24.31 2.13 -0.75
C PRO A 767 -22.89 2.26 -1.30
N THR A 768 -22.53 1.44 -2.28
CA THR A 768 -21.25 1.54 -3.00
C THR A 768 -21.31 2.64 -4.06
N ALA A 769 -20.88 3.85 -3.69
CA ALA A 769 -20.86 4.99 -4.61
C ALA A 769 -19.70 4.89 -5.63
N VAL A 770 -20.04 4.60 -6.89
CA VAL A 770 -19.11 4.69 -8.02
C VAL A 770 -19.68 5.58 -9.12
N THR A 771 -18.81 6.31 -9.80
CA THR A 771 -19.19 7.19 -10.91
C THR A 771 -18.25 6.95 -12.08
N LYS A 772 -18.81 6.88 -13.28
CA LYS A 772 -18.05 6.79 -14.52
C LYS A 772 -18.57 7.81 -15.50
N CYS A 773 -17.65 8.48 -16.18
CA CYS A 773 -17.97 9.38 -17.28
C CYS A 773 -17.28 8.90 -18.56
N VAL A 774 -17.97 9.07 -19.68
CA VAL A 774 -17.38 9.02 -21.02
C VAL A 774 -17.20 10.44 -21.53
N THR A 775 -16.04 10.73 -22.10
CA THR A 775 -15.69 12.05 -22.64
C THR A 775 -15.79 12.03 -24.15
N GLY A 776 -16.59 12.91 -24.72
CA GLY A 776 -16.75 13.14 -26.14
C GLY A 776 -15.74 14.15 -26.69
N PRO A 777 -15.96 14.67 -27.92
CA PRO A 777 -15.13 15.72 -28.49
C PRO A 777 -15.22 17.03 -27.69
N ALA A 778 -14.27 17.93 -27.95
CA ALA A 778 -14.26 19.28 -27.39
C ALA A 778 -15.55 20.03 -27.78
N VAL A 779 -16.08 20.83 -26.85
CA VAL A 779 -17.24 21.68 -27.12
C VAL A 779 -16.80 22.84 -28.03
N SER A 780 -17.53 23.07 -29.12
CA SER A 780 -17.23 24.17 -30.04
C SER A 780 -17.37 25.52 -29.34
N THR A 781 -16.42 26.41 -29.57
CA THR A 781 -16.46 27.80 -29.10
C THR A 781 -17.32 28.70 -29.99
N THR A 782 -17.74 28.20 -31.16
CA THR A 782 -18.62 28.93 -32.08
C THR A 782 -20.08 28.63 -31.73
N PRO A 783 -20.93 29.64 -31.47
CA PRO A 783 -22.32 29.43 -31.09
C PRO A 783 -23.12 28.73 -32.19
N GLY A 784 -23.58 27.50 -31.91
CA GLY A 784 -24.42 26.71 -32.80
C GLY A 784 -25.10 25.56 -32.05
N PHE A 785 -26.20 25.04 -32.59
CA PHE A 785 -26.88 23.89 -32.00
C PHE A 785 -26.14 22.60 -32.35
N VAL A 786 -25.83 21.82 -31.32
CA VAL A 786 -25.25 20.48 -31.41
C VAL A 786 -26.23 19.48 -30.81
N THR A 787 -26.45 18.35 -31.46
CA THR A 787 -27.23 17.24 -30.86
C THR A 787 -26.28 16.34 -30.10
N VAL A 788 -26.55 16.14 -28.82
CA VAL A 788 -25.70 15.33 -27.94
C VAL A 788 -26.58 14.29 -27.26
N SER A 789 -26.14 13.03 -27.34
CA SER A 789 -26.84 11.90 -26.75
C SER A 789 -25.93 11.14 -25.80
N GLY A 790 -26.41 10.86 -24.60
CA GLY A 790 -25.84 9.90 -23.66
C GLY A 790 -26.55 8.56 -23.80
N VAL A 791 -25.79 7.48 -23.97
CA VAL A 791 -26.33 6.12 -24.13
C VAL A 791 -25.80 5.26 -23.00
N TRP A 792 -26.69 4.68 -22.21
CA TRP A 792 -26.34 3.63 -21.25
C TRP A 792 -26.90 2.30 -21.76
N ASP A 793 -26.00 1.35 -22.02
CA ASP A 793 -26.34 -0.02 -22.37
C ASP A 793 -26.00 -0.92 -21.17
N ALA A 794 -27.02 -1.23 -20.36
CA ALA A 794 -26.87 -2.06 -19.17
C ALA A 794 -26.55 -3.53 -19.50
N VAL A 795 -26.95 -4.00 -20.68
CA VAL A 795 -26.75 -5.38 -21.13
C VAL A 795 -25.30 -5.60 -21.55
N ASN A 796 -24.79 -4.74 -22.43
CA ASN A 796 -23.39 -4.76 -22.87
C ASN A 796 -22.45 -4.07 -21.89
N ARG A 797 -22.96 -3.42 -20.84
CA ARG A 797 -22.21 -2.68 -19.80
C ARG A 797 -21.37 -1.55 -20.38
N GLN A 798 -21.95 -0.80 -21.31
CA GLN A 798 -21.28 0.29 -22.02
C GLN A 798 -21.96 1.63 -21.78
N LEU A 799 -21.15 2.62 -21.41
CA LEU A 799 -21.53 4.02 -21.31
C LEU A 799 -21.00 4.76 -22.53
N GLY A 800 -21.88 5.37 -23.31
CA GLY A 800 -21.57 6.02 -24.57
C GLY A 800 -21.99 7.50 -24.62
N ILE A 801 -21.27 8.28 -25.41
CA ILE A 801 -21.67 9.62 -25.82
C ILE A 801 -21.56 9.74 -27.33
N VAL A 802 -22.62 10.28 -27.91
CA VAL A 802 -22.76 10.50 -29.35
C VAL A 802 -22.99 11.99 -29.58
N VAL A 803 -22.13 12.62 -30.36
CA VAL A 803 -22.20 14.04 -30.70
C VAL A 803 -22.41 14.17 -32.19
N TYR A 804 -23.50 14.80 -32.60
CA TYR A 804 -23.80 15.10 -33.99
C TYR A 804 -23.79 16.63 -34.22
N ALA A 805 -22.74 17.11 -34.90
CA ALA A 805 -22.52 18.51 -35.23
C ALA A 805 -22.00 18.61 -36.67
N ASP A 806 -22.45 19.62 -37.43
CA ASP A 806 -21.95 19.88 -38.79
C ASP A 806 -21.88 18.64 -39.71
N ASP A 807 -22.93 17.82 -39.70
CA ASP A 807 -23.04 16.53 -40.43
C ASP A 807 -21.97 15.47 -40.09
N VAL A 808 -21.24 15.66 -39.00
CA VAL A 808 -20.27 14.72 -38.45
C VAL A 808 -20.82 14.06 -37.19
N LEU A 809 -20.85 12.73 -37.17
CA LEU A 809 -21.16 11.94 -35.99
C LEU A 809 -19.87 11.49 -35.30
N THR A 810 -19.67 11.91 -34.05
CA THR A 810 -18.58 11.42 -33.20
C THR A 810 -19.15 10.52 -32.12
N VAL A 811 -18.58 9.33 -31.97
CA VAL A 811 -19.05 8.35 -30.97
C VAL A 811 -17.88 7.93 -30.09
N ASN A 812 -18.07 7.97 -28.78
CA ASN A 812 -17.13 7.41 -27.82
C ASN A 812 -17.87 6.54 -26.81
N ARG A 813 -17.25 5.42 -26.39
CA ARG A 813 -17.83 4.43 -25.48
C ARG A 813 -16.78 3.95 -24.49
N VAL A 814 -17.19 3.74 -23.25
CA VAL A 814 -16.37 3.14 -22.20
C VAL A 814 -17.15 2.06 -21.48
N PHE A 815 -16.44 1.09 -20.90
CA PHE A 815 -17.05 0.14 -19.99
C PHE A 815 -17.45 0.79 -18.68
N PHE A 816 -18.58 0.35 -18.15
CA PHE A 816 -18.98 0.61 -16.78
C PHE A 816 -19.84 -0.54 -16.27
N SER A 817 -19.54 -1.03 -15.07
CA SER A 817 -20.43 -1.93 -14.34
C SER A 817 -20.91 -1.24 -13.08
N LEU A 818 -22.21 -1.26 -12.86
CA LEU A 818 -22.79 -0.84 -11.61
C LEU A 818 -22.49 -1.91 -10.53
N PRO A 819 -22.28 -1.50 -9.27
CA PRO A 819 -22.16 -2.43 -8.15
C PRO A 819 -23.40 -3.32 -8.01
N VAL A 820 -23.23 -4.48 -7.38
CA VAL A 820 -24.34 -5.44 -7.21
C VAL A 820 -25.43 -4.92 -6.27
N ASP A 821 -25.08 -3.98 -5.39
CA ASP A 821 -25.94 -3.29 -4.43
C ASP A 821 -26.53 -1.98 -4.97
N ASP A 822 -26.37 -1.70 -6.27
CA ASP A 822 -26.92 -0.50 -6.88
C ASP A 822 -28.46 -0.53 -6.94
N VAL A 823 -29.07 0.66 -6.89
CA VAL A 823 -30.52 0.87 -6.92
C VAL A 823 -30.90 1.88 -7.99
N PRO A 824 -32.11 1.82 -8.55
CA PRO A 824 -32.50 2.72 -9.63
C PRO A 824 -32.65 4.17 -9.17
N ALA A 825 -32.08 5.11 -9.92
CA ALA A 825 -32.30 6.54 -9.76
C ALA A 825 -33.66 6.93 -10.37
N LEU A 826 -34.75 6.73 -9.64
CA LEU A 826 -36.12 6.98 -10.12
C LEU A 826 -36.60 8.42 -9.91
N GLY A 827 -35.71 9.40 -9.67
CA GLY A 827 -36.11 10.80 -9.55
C GLY A 827 -36.49 11.43 -10.89
N ALA A 828 -36.72 12.73 -10.87
CA ALA A 828 -37.10 13.49 -12.06
C ALA A 828 -35.93 13.66 -13.04
N VAL A 829 -36.23 13.69 -14.33
CA VAL A 829 -35.32 14.21 -15.35
C VAL A 829 -35.35 15.74 -15.24
N VAL A 830 -34.19 16.37 -15.08
CA VAL A 830 -34.01 17.80 -14.87
C VAL A 830 -33.22 18.37 -16.03
N VAL A 831 -33.67 19.51 -16.57
CA VAL A 831 -32.97 20.25 -17.62
C VAL A 831 -32.25 21.46 -17.01
N GLY A 832 -30.97 21.62 -17.35
CA GLY A 832 -30.16 22.80 -17.02
C GLY A 832 -29.47 22.78 -15.65
N SER A 833 -29.51 21.66 -14.91
CA SER A 833 -28.76 21.48 -13.66
C SER A 833 -28.67 20.00 -13.25
N ALA A 834 -27.86 19.71 -12.24
CA ALA A 834 -27.73 18.41 -11.59
C ALA A 834 -27.86 18.54 -10.06
N LEU A 835 -27.96 17.42 -9.37
CA LEU A 835 -28.03 17.34 -7.91
C LEU A 835 -26.71 16.76 -7.36
N THR A 836 -26.18 17.37 -6.29
CA THR A 836 -25.02 16.86 -5.56
C THR A 836 -25.23 17.07 -4.06
N GLY A 837 -25.25 15.99 -3.28
CA GLY A 837 -25.50 16.06 -1.83
C GLY A 837 -26.83 16.74 -1.46
N GLY A 838 -27.86 16.64 -2.31
CA GLY A 838 -29.16 17.30 -2.16
C GLY A 838 -29.18 18.77 -2.60
N ILE A 839 -28.05 19.32 -3.04
CA ILE A 839 -27.93 20.70 -3.51
C ILE A 839 -27.98 20.73 -5.04
N PRO A 840 -28.80 21.59 -5.65
CA PRO A 840 -28.72 21.87 -7.08
C PRO A 840 -27.38 22.52 -7.45
N THR A 841 -26.67 21.92 -8.39
CA THR A 841 -25.33 22.33 -8.86
C THR A 841 -25.25 22.24 -10.39
N GLN A 842 -24.07 22.54 -10.93
CA GLN A 842 -23.76 22.40 -12.37
C GLN A 842 -24.77 23.13 -13.28
N PHE A 843 -25.22 24.32 -12.89
CA PHE A 843 -26.17 25.09 -13.68
C PHE A 843 -25.64 25.38 -15.07
N PHE A 844 -26.44 25.03 -16.08
CA PHE A 844 -26.12 25.24 -17.47
C PHE A 844 -26.18 26.72 -17.86
N ASP A 845 -25.27 27.11 -18.74
CA ASP A 845 -25.28 28.41 -19.41
C ASP A 845 -25.41 28.19 -20.92
N GLY A 846 -26.54 28.60 -21.49
CA GLY A 846 -26.83 28.42 -22.91
C GLY A 846 -28.29 28.17 -23.21
N ALA A 847 -28.57 27.50 -24.34
CA ALA A 847 -29.90 27.04 -24.70
C ALA A 847 -30.01 25.52 -24.89
N VAL A 848 -31.18 25.00 -24.56
CA VAL A 848 -31.56 23.59 -24.74
C VAL A 848 -32.91 23.50 -25.46
N ALA A 849 -33.00 22.61 -26.44
CA ALA A 849 -34.23 22.27 -27.18
C ALA A 849 -34.28 20.75 -27.43
N ASP A 850 -35.45 20.25 -27.83
CA ASP A 850 -35.69 18.86 -28.25
C ASP A 850 -35.10 17.81 -27.30
N VAL A 851 -35.38 17.96 -26.00
CA VAL A 851 -34.94 16.99 -24.99
C VAL A 851 -35.72 15.70 -25.19
N SER A 852 -35.04 14.58 -25.25
CA SER A 852 -35.68 13.27 -25.38
C SER A 852 -35.03 12.21 -24.51
N VAL A 853 -35.83 11.24 -24.11
CA VAL A 853 -35.42 10.09 -23.32
C VAL A 853 -36.11 8.85 -23.87
N TYR A 854 -35.34 7.79 -24.12
CA TYR A 854 -35.84 6.50 -24.59
C TYR A 854 -35.40 5.38 -23.65
N PRO A 855 -36.29 4.44 -23.27
CA PRO A 855 -35.97 3.32 -22.38
C PRO A 855 -35.22 2.19 -23.11
N ALA A 856 -34.30 2.55 -24.02
CA ALA A 856 -33.47 1.66 -24.80
C ALA A 856 -32.12 2.31 -25.11
N ALA A 857 -31.09 1.48 -25.31
CA ALA A 857 -29.83 1.95 -25.90
C ALA A 857 -30.01 2.08 -27.42
N LEU A 858 -30.13 3.32 -27.90
CA LEU A 858 -30.39 3.58 -29.31
C LEU A 858 -29.13 3.38 -30.18
N PRO A 859 -29.29 2.89 -31.42
CA PRO A 859 -28.17 2.72 -32.34
C PRO A 859 -27.63 4.06 -32.86
N ASP A 860 -26.39 4.05 -33.35
CA ASP A 860 -25.73 5.24 -33.90
C ASP A 860 -26.46 5.75 -35.15
N SER A 861 -27.06 4.86 -35.92
CA SER A 861 -27.91 5.19 -37.08
C SER A 861 -29.11 6.07 -36.70
N THR A 862 -29.81 5.76 -35.61
CA THR A 862 -30.94 6.56 -35.09
C THR A 862 -30.47 7.91 -34.54
N LEU A 863 -29.30 7.96 -33.90
CA LEU A 863 -28.77 9.17 -33.27
C LEU A 863 -28.16 10.20 -34.23
N ARG A 864 -28.10 9.90 -35.54
CA ARG A 864 -27.73 10.88 -36.59
C ARG A 864 -28.86 11.84 -36.98
N GLN A 865 -30.09 11.54 -36.61
CA GLN A 865 -31.26 12.32 -37.03
C GLN A 865 -31.47 13.56 -36.14
N ARG A 866 -32.06 14.64 -36.70
CA ARG A 866 -32.34 15.90 -35.99
C ARG A 866 -33.81 16.34 -36.15
N PRO A 867 -34.59 16.45 -35.06
CA PRO A 867 -34.33 15.85 -33.75
C PRO A 867 -34.23 14.31 -33.85
N VAL A 868 -33.81 13.63 -32.79
CA VAL A 868 -33.89 12.15 -32.73
C VAL A 868 -35.34 11.74 -33.01
N PRO A 869 -35.60 10.80 -33.94
CA PRO A 869 -36.92 10.55 -34.52
C PRO A 869 -37.97 10.24 -33.48
N GLN A 870 -39.18 10.73 -33.74
CA GLN A 870 -40.41 10.26 -33.11
C GLN A 870 -40.84 8.91 -33.74
N PRO A 871 -41.67 8.11 -33.04
CA PRO A 871 -42.04 6.75 -33.45
C PRO A 871 -42.56 6.62 -34.90
#